data_AF-A0A847ZAR8-F1
#
_entry.id   AF-A0A847ZAR8-F1
#
_cell.length_a   1.000
_cell.length_b   1.000
_cell.length_c   1.000
_cell.angle_alpha   90.00
_cell.angle_beta   90.00
_cell.angle_gamma   90.00
#
_symmetry.space_group_name_H-M   'P 1'
#
loop_
_entity.id
_entity.type
_entity.pdbx_description
1 polymer ?
#
loop_
_entity_poly.entity_id
_entity_poly.type
_entity_poly.pdbx_seq_one_letter_code
_entity_poly.pdbx_strand_id
1 'polypeptide(L)'
;MFVSVAVNIPADKLFTYEVPAHLQSAVGIGKRVFAPFGLRKRTGFVVEILADCKLKDAKSIVAVLDEEALFDAEDLKFYQWISGYFIYPLGKTLAELIPAGSERKELRWLIPAPAACDARPTPAQKKLLDILHSYPGGLAFHDLIRKSNLKNAASIARSLQVAGLVHVVEKEKKQLGIRTQKIIRLNEPDADPLKLTPRQQIVADCLKKEGPTRLRALMEKTATTAAVVKSLLEKGVVCISDEEFIRRAPMESALATPRPDFVLNEEQEKALETLQQFIASASFHPVLLHGVTGSGKTEVYLCAVEQALKAGGTAIYLVPEISLTPQLISRITGRFDPDKIAVMHSGIAESVRYDQWRQIRRGRIQLVIGARSALFAPLPNLKIIIVDEEHDPSYKQDERLCYNARDLAVVKARFANAVCVLGSATPGVRTFFNARAGKYAHLELAQRVNRQPLPRIDVVDMKMQKGTGGKSPILSDALVAALRSTLNRGEQALLFLNKRGFDTFLVCADCGYTFSCPNCAVSLKSHPAENVVKCHYCDYSRRAVPLCPRCGGGRILNYGAGTQKLEAELQSLFSKARISRMDSDTTTRRGSQEKILAALERGEIDILVGTQMVAKGHDFPSITLVGVVSADTSLNMPDFRAAEKTFQMLTQVAGRGGRGRTAGRVIIQTFNPAHYALRHARGHNYLSFYEEEIEFRKALKYPPFGHIINLRLSSAKQASLDETARELGRDARALCAGLENIVEIIGPAQSPLAKIRGEHRQQMMIKGRDNRRMHSLAARLLKKHATSTVKITVDVDPENFM
;
A
#
# COMPACT_ATOMS: atom_id res chain seq x y z
N MET A 1 -31.68 10.44 -23.53
CA MET A 1 -30.27 10.37 -23.07
C MET A 1 -30.14 9.22 -22.09
N PHE A 2 -29.10 8.40 -22.27
CA PHE A 2 -28.81 7.26 -21.40
C PHE A 2 -27.36 7.31 -20.91
N VAL A 3 -27.06 6.56 -19.86
CA VAL A 3 -25.71 6.43 -19.32
C VAL A 3 -25.36 4.97 -19.07
N SER A 4 -24.14 4.57 -19.41
CA SER A 4 -23.56 3.29 -18.98
C SER A 4 -22.89 3.49 -17.63
N VAL A 5 -23.24 2.65 -16.66
CA VAL A 5 -22.82 2.76 -15.26
C VAL A 5 -22.06 1.52 -14.82
N ALA A 6 -20.85 1.73 -14.30
CA ALA A 6 -20.05 0.71 -13.64
C ALA A 6 -20.43 0.65 -12.15
N VAL A 7 -21.12 -0.42 -11.75
CA VAL A 7 -21.59 -0.61 -10.37
C VAL A 7 -20.57 -1.41 -9.57
N ASN A 8 -20.31 -1.06 -8.31
CA ASN A 8 -19.37 -1.76 -7.44
C ASN A 8 -19.89 -3.15 -6.99
N ILE A 9 -19.87 -4.11 -7.90
CA ILE A 9 -20.29 -5.49 -7.70
C ILE A 9 -19.25 -6.47 -8.28
N PRO A 10 -19.18 -7.72 -7.79
CA PRO A 10 -18.30 -8.74 -8.34
C PRO A 10 -18.83 -9.32 -9.67
N ALA A 11 -19.19 -8.45 -10.61
CA ALA A 11 -19.63 -8.81 -11.95
C ALA A 11 -19.03 -7.83 -12.96
N ASP A 12 -18.37 -8.36 -13.97
CA ASP A 12 -17.76 -7.57 -15.03
C ASP A 12 -18.80 -7.19 -16.10
N LYS A 13 -19.71 -6.30 -15.72
CA LYS A 13 -20.81 -5.81 -16.55
C LYS A 13 -21.09 -4.33 -16.30
N LEU A 14 -21.45 -3.62 -17.36
CA LEU A 14 -22.01 -2.28 -17.29
C LEU A 14 -23.54 -2.35 -17.31
N PHE A 15 -24.18 -1.36 -16.72
CA PHE A 15 -25.63 -1.26 -16.65
C PHE A 15 -26.08 0.07 -17.26
N THR A 16 -27.01 0.00 -18.21
CA THR A 16 -27.54 1.19 -18.89
C THR A 16 -28.76 1.72 -18.16
N TYR A 17 -28.78 3.03 -17.93
CA TYR A 17 -29.90 3.73 -17.29
C TYR A 17 -30.34 4.93 -18.10
N GLU A 18 -31.62 5.26 -18.02
CA GLU A 18 -32.15 6.51 -18.53
C GLU A 18 -31.79 7.68 -17.60
N VAL A 19 -31.54 8.86 -18.19
CA VAL A 19 -31.30 10.10 -17.44
C VAL A 19 -32.53 11.00 -17.48
N PRO A 20 -33.26 11.18 -16.36
CA PRO A 20 -34.39 12.11 -16.27
C PRO A 20 -33.99 13.53 -16.69
N ALA A 21 -34.90 14.26 -17.34
CA ALA A 21 -34.62 15.60 -17.89
C ALA A 21 -33.96 16.55 -16.88
N HIS A 22 -34.41 16.56 -15.63
CA HIS A 22 -33.88 17.43 -14.56
C HIS A 22 -32.44 17.07 -14.10
N LEU A 23 -31.92 15.90 -14.47
CA LEU A 23 -30.55 15.45 -14.14
C LEU A 23 -29.60 15.51 -15.33
N GLN A 24 -30.10 15.80 -16.55
CA GLN A 24 -29.28 15.74 -17.77
C GLN A 24 -28.12 16.75 -17.75
N SER A 25 -28.33 17.95 -17.20
CA SER A 25 -27.27 18.96 -17.05
C SER A 25 -26.23 18.60 -15.98
N ALA A 26 -26.60 17.78 -15.00
CA ALA A 26 -25.73 17.40 -13.90
C ALA A 26 -24.89 16.15 -14.20
N VAL A 27 -25.35 15.27 -15.10
CA VAL A 27 -24.67 14.00 -15.39
C VAL A 27 -23.41 14.22 -16.23
N GLY A 28 -22.40 13.37 -16.02
CA GLY A 28 -21.14 13.46 -16.74
C GLY A 28 -20.29 12.21 -16.52
N ILE A 29 -19.40 11.89 -17.46
CA ILE A 29 -18.40 10.83 -17.27
C ILE A 29 -17.58 11.16 -16.01
N GLY A 30 -17.31 10.14 -15.20
CA GLY A 30 -16.56 10.30 -13.96
C GLY A 30 -17.36 10.77 -12.76
N LYS A 31 -18.65 11.07 -12.94
CA LYS A 31 -19.58 11.32 -11.82
C LYS A 31 -20.22 10.03 -11.34
N ARG A 32 -20.54 9.97 -10.05
CA ARG A 32 -21.31 8.88 -9.46
C ARG A 32 -22.80 9.17 -9.57
N VAL A 33 -23.55 8.11 -9.82
CA VAL A 33 -25.01 8.12 -9.83
C VAL A 33 -25.54 7.10 -8.84
N PHE A 34 -26.71 7.42 -8.28
CA PHE A 34 -27.51 6.50 -7.50
C PHE A 34 -28.61 5.94 -8.38
N ALA A 35 -28.61 4.62 -8.58
CA ALA A 35 -29.49 3.98 -9.55
C ALA A 35 -30.11 2.69 -8.99
N PRO A 36 -31.32 2.32 -9.46
CA PRO A 36 -31.96 1.07 -9.06
C PRO A 36 -31.21 -0.15 -9.61
N PHE A 37 -30.99 -1.15 -8.77
CA PHE A 37 -30.28 -2.38 -9.08
C PHE A 37 -31.01 -3.58 -8.44
N GLY A 38 -31.88 -4.22 -9.21
CA GLY A 38 -32.82 -5.21 -8.69
C GLY A 38 -33.81 -4.58 -7.70
N LEU A 39 -33.85 -5.10 -6.47
CA LEU A 39 -34.69 -4.63 -5.35
C LEU A 39 -34.03 -3.57 -4.46
N ARG A 40 -32.82 -3.11 -4.82
CA ARG A 40 -32.05 -2.15 -4.01
C ARG A 40 -31.59 -1.01 -4.90
N LYS A 41 -31.17 0.10 -4.32
CA LYS A 41 -30.41 1.11 -5.05
C LYS A 41 -28.92 0.99 -4.74
N ARG A 42 -28.08 1.35 -5.71
CA ARG A 42 -26.62 1.28 -5.63
C ARG A 42 -25.98 2.53 -6.20
N THR A 43 -24.81 2.86 -5.66
CA THR A 43 -23.93 3.84 -6.27
C THR A 43 -23.14 3.17 -7.39
N GLY A 44 -23.03 3.83 -8.54
CA GLY A 44 -22.15 3.43 -9.63
C GLY A 44 -21.51 4.65 -10.29
N PHE A 45 -20.48 4.43 -11.10
CA PHE A 45 -19.78 5.48 -11.83
C PHE A 45 -20.26 5.53 -13.27
N VAL A 46 -20.56 6.73 -13.77
CA VAL A 46 -20.87 6.94 -15.19
C VAL A 46 -19.58 6.80 -15.99
N VAL A 47 -19.56 5.84 -16.91
CA VAL A 47 -18.40 5.55 -17.78
C VAL A 47 -18.65 5.93 -19.23
N GLU A 48 -19.90 6.13 -19.62
CA GLU A 48 -20.28 6.48 -20.98
C GLU A 48 -21.63 7.21 -20.98
N ILE A 49 -21.80 8.16 -21.90
CA ILE A 49 -23.07 8.83 -22.17
C ILE A 49 -23.52 8.40 -23.56
N LEU A 50 -24.76 7.92 -23.67
CA LEU A 50 -25.34 7.37 -24.87
C LEU A 50 -26.49 8.27 -25.34
N ALA A 51 -26.50 8.59 -26.63
CA ALA A 51 -27.58 9.37 -27.24
C ALA A 51 -28.89 8.56 -27.29
N ASP A 52 -28.78 7.28 -27.66
CA ASP A 52 -29.90 6.35 -27.84
C ASP A 52 -29.61 5.00 -27.17
N CYS A 53 -30.67 4.23 -26.85
CA CYS A 53 -30.60 2.93 -26.21
C CYS A 53 -31.57 1.94 -26.85
N LYS A 54 -31.06 0.77 -27.23
CA LYS A 54 -31.87 -0.32 -27.81
C LYS A 54 -32.74 -1.06 -26.78
N LEU A 55 -32.65 -0.72 -25.49
CA LEU A 55 -33.42 -1.37 -24.42
C LEU A 55 -34.79 -0.71 -24.30
N LYS A 56 -35.87 -1.50 -24.43
CA LYS A 56 -37.26 -1.01 -24.34
C LYS A 56 -37.63 -0.49 -22.94
N ASP A 57 -37.10 -1.10 -21.88
CA ASP A 57 -37.49 -0.82 -20.48
C ASP A 57 -36.28 -0.46 -19.58
N ALA A 58 -35.51 0.55 -19.97
CA ALA A 58 -34.39 1.03 -19.14
C ALA A 58 -34.93 1.76 -17.90
N LYS A 59 -34.43 1.40 -16.71
CA LYS A 59 -34.75 2.15 -15.48
C LYS A 59 -34.04 3.50 -15.48
N SER A 60 -34.64 4.51 -14.87
CA SER A 60 -34.04 5.83 -14.67
C SER A 60 -33.08 5.89 -13.47
N ILE A 61 -32.04 6.72 -13.56
CA ILE A 61 -31.21 7.07 -12.39
C ILE A 61 -32.01 7.92 -11.39
N VAL A 62 -31.67 7.80 -10.10
CA VAL A 62 -32.37 8.51 -9.01
C VAL A 62 -31.69 9.83 -8.66
N ALA A 63 -30.35 9.88 -8.68
CA ALA A 63 -29.61 11.08 -8.36
C ALA A 63 -28.19 11.05 -8.96
N VAL A 64 -27.65 12.24 -9.26
CA VAL A 64 -26.20 12.45 -9.46
C VAL A 64 -25.61 12.85 -8.11
N LEU A 65 -24.53 12.19 -7.70
CA LEU A 65 -23.97 12.31 -6.34
C LEU A 65 -22.80 13.28 -6.25
N ASP A 66 -22.20 13.63 -7.38
CA ASP A 66 -21.03 14.49 -7.45
C ASP A 66 -21.33 15.78 -8.23
N GLU A 67 -20.94 16.91 -7.66
CA GLU A 67 -20.98 18.20 -8.36
C GLU A 67 -19.97 18.22 -9.50
N GLU A 68 -18.79 17.64 -9.29
CA GLU A 68 -17.66 17.61 -10.22
C GLU A 68 -17.30 16.17 -10.60
N ALA A 69 -16.78 15.97 -11.80
CA ALA A 69 -16.30 14.65 -12.22
C ALA A 69 -15.05 14.26 -11.42
N LEU A 70 -15.03 13.03 -10.90
CA LEU A 70 -13.89 12.49 -10.14
C LEU A 70 -12.74 12.06 -11.06
N PHE A 71 -13.01 11.81 -12.33
CA PHE A 71 -12.04 11.46 -13.35
C PHE A 71 -12.59 11.84 -14.72
N ASP A 72 -11.74 11.93 -15.74
CA ASP A 72 -12.19 12.16 -17.13
C ASP A 72 -12.11 10.90 -17.99
N ALA A 73 -12.37 11.08 -19.30
CA ALA A 73 -12.34 9.99 -20.26
C ALA A 73 -10.92 9.42 -20.48
N GLU A 74 -9.86 10.19 -20.26
CA GLU A 74 -8.48 9.71 -20.40
C GLU A 74 -8.10 8.85 -19.19
N ASP A 75 -8.40 9.32 -17.99
CA ASP A 75 -8.29 8.56 -16.75
C ASP A 75 -9.07 7.23 -16.84
N LEU A 76 -10.28 7.27 -17.41
CA LEU A 76 -11.12 6.08 -17.56
C LEU A 76 -10.47 5.00 -18.43
N LYS A 77 -9.78 5.37 -19.52
CA LYS A 77 -9.04 4.39 -20.36
C LYS A 77 -7.98 3.66 -19.55
N PHE A 78 -7.28 4.37 -18.68
CA PHE A 78 -6.31 3.77 -17.76
C PHE A 78 -6.98 2.83 -16.75
N TYR A 79 -8.10 3.22 -16.15
CA TYR A 79 -8.83 2.34 -15.21
C TYR A 79 -9.43 1.10 -15.88
N GLN A 80 -9.91 1.21 -17.13
CA GLN A 80 -10.36 0.09 -17.94
C GLN A 80 -9.21 -0.87 -18.25
N TRP A 81 -8.02 -0.33 -18.58
CA TRP A 81 -6.83 -1.14 -18.78
C TRP A 81 -6.46 -1.92 -17.50
N ILE A 82 -6.48 -1.27 -16.33
CA ILE A 82 -6.22 -1.92 -15.04
C ILE A 82 -7.23 -3.05 -14.80
N SER A 83 -8.53 -2.75 -14.99
CA SER A 83 -9.61 -3.72 -14.82
C SER A 83 -9.42 -4.96 -15.68
N GLY A 84 -9.06 -4.77 -16.96
CA GLY A 84 -8.78 -5.87 -17.89
C GLY A 84 -7.52 -6.65 -17.56
N TYR A 85 -6.41 -5.96 -17.27
CA TYR A 85 -5.12 -6.61 -16.95
C TYR A 85 -5.20 -7.42 -15.66
N PHE A 86 -5.82 -6.90 -14.60
CA PHE A 86 -5.91 -7.63 -13.33
C PHE A 86 -7.14 -8.55 -13.21
N ILE A 87 -7.95 -8.66 -14.28
CA ILE A 87 -9.16 -9.49 -14.32
C ILE A 87 -10.07 -9.15 -13.11
N TYR A 88 -10.29 -7.84 -12.92
CA TYR A 88 -11.03 -7.30 -11.79
C TYR A 88 -12.15 -6.39 -12.30
N PRO A 89 -13.42 -6.58 -11.89
CA PRO A 89 -14.54 -5.83 -12.47
C PRO A 89 -14.37 -4.31 -12.38
N LEU A 90 -14.70 -3.59 -13.46
CA LEU A 90 -14.44 -2.14 -13.56
C LEU A 90 -15.07 -1.34 -12.42
N GLY A 91 -16.33 -1.64 -12.05
CA GLY A 91 -17.00 -0.93 -10.96
C GLY A 91 -16.32 -1.11 -9.59
N LYS A 92 -15.69 -2.27 -9.35
CA LYS A 92 -14.88 -2.49 -8.14
C LYS A 92 -13.52 -1.82 -8.25
N THR A 93 -12.91 -1.84 -9.44
CA THR A 93 -11.66 -1.14 -9.73
C THR A 93 -11.79 0.35 -9.40
N LEU A 94 -12.81 1.02 -9.97
CA LEU A 94 -13.08 2.45 -9.70
C LEU A 94 -13.33 2.72 -8.21
N ALA A 95 -14.12 1.87 -7.54
CA ALA A 95 -14.41 2.02 -6.12
C ALA A 95 -13.20 1.80 -5.19
N GLU A 96 -12.18 1.06 -5.64
CA GLU A 96 -10.95 0.84 -4.88
C GLU A 96 -9.89 1.90 -5.13
N LEU A 97 -9.81 2.44 -6.35
CA LEU A 97 -8.77 3.39 -6.76
C LEU A 97 -9.13 4.85 -6.46
N ILE A 98 -10.42 5.21 -6.51
CA ILE A 98 -10.87 6.60 -6.37
C ILE A 98 -11.32 6.85 -4.91
N PRO A 99 -10.79 7.88 -4.22
CA PRO A 99 -11.17 8.21 -2.85
C PRO A 99 -12.53 8.91 -2.82
N ALA A 100 -13.59 8.21 -3.18
CA ALA A 100 -14.93 8.78 -3.33
C ALA A 100 -15.73 8.80 -2.01
N GLY A 101 -15.24 8.20 -0.92
CA GLY A 101 -16.04 7.98 0.27
C GLY A 101 -16.89 6.72 0.21
N SER A 102 -17.53 6.38 1.33
CA SER A 102 -18.46 5.24 1.41
C SER A 102 -19.62 5.37 0.42
N GLU A 103 -20.00 4.26 -0.23
CA GLU A 103 -21.21 4.17 -1.06
C GLU A 103 -22.42 4.74 -0.32
N ARG A 104 -23.26 5.51 -1.04
CA ARG A 104 -24.62 5.79 -0.58
C ARG A 104 -25.35 4.46 -0.52
N LYS A 105 -25.63 4.00 0.70
CA LYS A 105 -26.37 2.77 0.99
C LYS A 105 -27.67 3.16 1.65
N GLU A 106 -28.77 2.61 1.15
CA GLU A 106 -30.00 2.50 1.93
C GLU A 106 -29.72 1.49 3.05
N LEU A 107 -29.53 2.00 4.27
CA LEU A 107 -29.48 1.15 5.45
C LEU A 107 -30.93 0.91 5.87
N ARG A 108 -31.30 -0.37 5.95
CA ARG A 108 -32.55 -0.76 6.59
C ARG A 108 -32.37 -0.65 8.08
N TRP A 109 -33.12 0.25 8.69
CA TRP A 109 -33.23 0.39 10.13
C TRP A 109 -34.50 -0.31 10.57
N LEU A 110 -34.38 -1.11 11.63
CA LEU A 110 -35.54 -1.66 12.31
C LEU A 110 -35.88 -0.71 13.45
N ILE A 111 -37.13 -0.28 13.49
CA ILE A 111 -37.69 0.58 14.54
C ILE A 111 -38.78 -0.24 15.24
N PRO A 112 -38.85 -0.26 16.57
CA PRO A 112 -39.97 -0.88 17.27
C PRO A 112 -41.29 -0.22 16.86
N ALA A 113 -42.33 -1.01 16.61
CA ALA A 113 -43.66 -0.48 16.31
C ALA A 113 -44.29 0.15 17.57
N PRO A 114 -44.97 1.31 17.45
CA PRO A 114 -45.59 2.00 18.59
C PRO A 114 -46.91 1.32 19.03
N ALA A 115 -46.81 0.14 19.68
CA ALA A 115 -47.91 -0.62 20.35
C ALA A 115 -49.09 -1.07 19.46
N ALA A 116 -49.95 -2.04 19.83
CA ALA A 116 -49.75 -3.30 20.54
C ALA A 116 -50.21 -4.38 19.56
N CYS A 117 -49.29 -5.19 19.05
CA CYS A 117 -49.67 -6.34 18.24
C CYS A 117 -49.98 -7.48 19.21
N ASP A 118 -51.16 -8.11 19.12
CA ASP A 118 -51.54 -9.30 19.91
C ASP A 118 -50.61 -10.52 19.71
N ALA A 119 -49.56 -10.38 18.91
CA ALA A 119 -48.54 -11.36 18.66
C ALA A 119 -47.65 -11.55 19.90
N ARG A 120 -47.78 -12.70 20.58
CA ARG A 120 -46.82 -13.12 21.62
C ARG A 120 -45.47 -13.44 20.96
N PRO A 121 -44.41 -12.64 21.21
CA PRO A 121 -43.12 -12.91 20.60
C PRO A 121 -42.48 -14.15 21.24
N THR A 122 -41.87 -15.01 20.41
CA THR A 122 -40.99 -16.09 20.87
C THR A 122 -39.81 -15.54 21.69
N PRO A 123 -39.15 -16.35 22.53
CA PRO A 123 -38.01 -15.88 23.34
C PRO A 123 -36.90 -15.22 22.51
N ALA A 124 -36.64 -15.73 21.29
CA ALA A 124 -35.65 -15.17 20.39
C ALA A 124 -36.11 -13.84 19.76
N GLN A 125 -37.40 -13.68 19.45
CA GLN A 125 -37.99 -12.43 18.98
C GLN A 125 -37.98 -11.36 20.09
N LYS A 126 -38.33 -11.75 21.32
CA LYS A 126 -38.31 -10.87 22.49
C LYS A 126 -36.93 -10.28 22.73
N LYS A 127 -35.86 -11.09 22.62
CA LYS A 127 -34.48 -10.61 22.73
C LYS A 127 -34.11 -9.53 21.70
N LEU A 128 -34.55 -9.65 20.44
CA LEU A 128 -34.32 -8.58 19.44
C LEU A 128 -35.18 -7.34 19.73
N LEU A 129 -36.43 -7.52 20.17
CA LEU A 129 -37.32 -6.42 20.55
C LEU A 129 -36.78 -5.64 21.75
N ASP A 130 -36.28 -6.31 22.79
CA ASP A 130 -35.69 -5.66 23.97
C ASP A 130 -34.47 -4.80 23.60
N ILE A 131 -33.63 -5.31 22.68
CA ILE A 131 -32.52 -4.53 22.12
C ILE A 131 -33.06 -3.33 21.33
N LEU A 132 -34.11 -3.48 20.51
CA LEU A 132 -34.68 -2.40 19.72
C LEU A 132 -35.40 -1.34 20.58
N HIS A 133 -36.07 -1.73 21.66
CA HIS A 133 -36.70 -0.80 22.61
C HIS A 133 -35.67 0.08 23.33
N SER A 134 -34.45 -0.41 23.52
CA SER A 134 -33.33 0.39 24.03
C SER A 134 -32.85 1.47 23.05
N TYR A 135 -33.31 1.44 21.78
CA TYR A 135 -32.95 2.38 20.73
C TYR A 135 -34.23 2.83 19.97
N PRO A 136 -35.05 3.73 20.55
CA PRO A 136 -36.33 4.15 19.95
C PRO A 136 -36.19 4.79 18.57
N GLY A 137 -35.02 5.35 18.23
CA GLY A 137 -34.69 5.82 16.87
C GLY A 137 -34.38 4.71 15.85
N GLY A 138 -34.47 3.45 16.27
CA GLY A 138 -34.13 2.24 15.53
C GLY A 138 -32.64 1.87 15.58
N LEU A 139 -32.34 0.68 15.08
CA LEU A 139 -30.97 0.21 14.83
C LEU A 139 -30.82 -0.23 13.37
N ALA A 140 -29.64 0.02 12.79
CA ALA A 140 -29.30 -0.58 11.50
C ALA A 140 -29.32 -2.11 11.60
N PHE A 141 -29.89 -2.77 10.58
CA PHE A 141 -30.10 -4.23 10.56
C PHE A 141 -28.83 -5.02 10.92
N HIS A 142 -27.67 -4.58 10.40
CA HIS A 142 -26.38 -5.20 10.66
C HIS A 142 -25.93 -5.06 12.14
N ASP A 143 -26.15 -3.90 12.74
CA ASP A 143 -25.76 -3.64 14.13
C ASP A 143 -26.67 -4.36 15.12
N LEU A 144 -27.95 -4.53 14.77
CA LEU A 144 -28.88 -5.38 15.51
C LEU A 144 -28.42 -6.84 15.52
N ILE A 145 -28.01 -7.39 14.36
CA ILE A 145 -27.46 -8.75 14.28
C ILE A 145 -26.23 -8.87 15.17
N ARG A 146 -25.27 -7.94 15.04
CA ARG A 146 -24.03 -7.94 15.82
C ARG A 146 -24.28 -7.86 17.33
N LYS A 147 -25.20 -7.00 17.77
CA LYS A 147 -25.56 -6.84 19.20
C LYS A 147 -26.39 -8.01 19.75
N SER A 148 -27.20 -8.66 18.92
CA SER A 148 -28.06 -9.77 19.37
C SER A 148 -27.30 -11.08 19.69
N ASN A 149 -26.15 -11.27 19.04
CA ASN A 149 -25.34 -12.50 19.08
C ASN A 149 -26.14 -13.79 18.75
N LEU A 150 -27.21 -13.67 17.93
CA LEU A 150 -28.07 -14.78 17.53
C LEU A 150 -27.67 -15.30 16.14
N LYS A 151 -27.48 -16.61 15.99
CA LYS A 151 -27.12 -17.26 14.71
C LYS A 151 -28.17 -17.03 13.61
N ASN A 152 -29.45 -16.90 13.98
CA ASN A 152 -30.59 -16.74 13.05
C ASN A 152 -31.23 -15.35 13.10
N ALA A 153 -30.51 -14.33 13.59
CA ALA A 153 -31.03 -12.98 13.81
C ALA A 153 -31.72 -12.38 12.56
N ALA A 154 -31.20 -12.63 11.37
CA ALA A 154 -31.77 -12.12 10.13
C ALA A 154 -33.15 -12.71 9.78
N SER A 155 -33.37 -13.99 10.09
CA SER A 155 -34.67 -14.66 9.88
C SER A 155 -35.68 -14.19 10.92
N ILE A 156 -35.24 -14.05 12.17
CA ILE A 156 -36.08 -13.58 13.28
C ILE A 156 -36.53 -12.14 13.04
N ALA A 157 -35.62 -11.27 12.57
CA ALA A 157 -35.95 -9.89 12.22
C ALA A 157 -36.96 -9.79 11.07
N ARG A 158 -36.90 -10.68 10.06
CA ARG A 158 -37.96 -10.76 9.03
C ARG A 158 -39.28 -11.23 9.62
N SER A 159 -39.27 -12.22 10.50
CA SER A 159 -40.48 -12.70 11.17
C SER A 159 -41.12 -11.61 12.02
N LEU A 160 -40.33 -10.80 12.74
CA LEU A 160 -40.82 -9.61 13.47
C LEU A 160 -41.45 -8.58 12.53
N GLN A 161 -40.85 -8.37 11.36
CA GLN A 161 -41.39 -7.46 10.35
C GLN A 161 -42.75 -7.95 9.80
N VAL A 162 -42.86 -9.25 9.47
CA VAL A 162 -44.11 -9.86 9.00
C VAL A 162 -45.19 -9.81 10.08
N ALA A 163 -44.80 -10.02 11.35
CA ALA A 163 -45.69 -9.93 12.49
C ALA A 163 -46.06 -8.47 12.88
N GLY A 164 -45.61 -7.46 12.13
CA GLY A 164 -45.92 -6.05 12.41
C GLY A 164 -45.27 -5.46 13.66
N LEU A 165 -44.39 -6.20 14.34
CA LEU A 165 -43.75 -5.79 15.60
C LEU A 165 -42.60 -4.79 15.41
N VAL A 166 -42.08 -4.68 14.19
CA VAL A 166 -41.00 -3.75 13.82
C VAL A 166 -41.26 -3.14 12.45
N HIS A 167 -41.02 -1.84 12.31
CA HIS A 167 -41.04 -1.15 11.03
C HIS A 167 -39.63 -1.13 10.43
N VAL A 168 -39.54 -1.39 9.13
CA VAL A 168 -38.31 -1.17 8.38
C VAL A 168 -38.35 0.22 7.80
N VAL A 169 -37.51 1.12 8.32
CA VAL A 169 -37.30 2.45 7.75
C VAL A 169 -35.98 2.45 7.01
N GLU A 170 -35.99 3.00 5.81
CA GLU A 170 -34.76 3.21 5.06
C GLU A 170 -34.17 4.55 5.48
N LYS A 171 -33.02 4.52 6.16
CA LYS A 171 -32.25 5.72 6.46
C LYS A 171 -31.05 5.77 5.54
N GLU A 172 -30.85 6.94 4.95
CA GLU A 172 -29.71 7.19 4.09
C GLU A 172 -28.48 7.53 4.95
N LYS A 173 -27.37 6.82 4.71
CA LYS A 173 -26.09 7.26 5.26
C LYS A 173 -25.60 8.45 4.43
N LYS A 174 -25.38 9.61 5.07
CA LYS A 174 -24.79 10.78 4.40
C LYS A 174 -23.45 10.40 3.77
N GLN A 175 -23.33 10.73 2.49
CA GLN A 175 -22.13 10.50 1.70
C GLN A 175 -21.07 11.55 2.01
N LEU A 176 -19.83 11.23 1.70
CA LEU A 176 -18.75 12.20 1.74
C LEU A 176 -19.00 13.25 0.65
N GLY A 177 -19.27 14.48 1.06
CA GLY A 177 -19.55 15.61 0.18
C GLY A 177 -18.63 16.79 0.48
N ILE A 178 -18.83 17.86 -0.29
CA ILE A 178 -18.18 19.15 -0.09
C ILE A 178 -18.59 19.68 1.28
N ARG A 179 -17.61 20.06 2.09
CA ARG A 179 -17.88 20.71 3.38
C ARG A 179 -17.88 22.21 3.15
N THR A 180 -18.95 22.89 3.55
CA THR A 180 -18.99 24.35 3.61
C THR A 180 -18.71 24.84 5.02
N GLN A 181 -18.23 26.08 5.12
CA GLN A 181 -18.10 26.82 6.35
C GLN A 181 -18.68 28.22 6.15
N LYS A 182 -19.24 28.77 7.22
CA LYS A 182 -19.76 30.13 7.22
C LYS A 182 -18.61 31.13 7.32
N ILE A 183 -18.42 31.90 6.26
CA ILE A 183 -17.52 33.06 6.22
C ILE A 183 -18.36 34.31 6.39
N ILE A 184 -17.90 35.17 7.29
CA ILE A 184 -18.50 36.47 7.54
C ILE A 184 -17.69 37.50 6.78
N ARG A 185 -18.38 38.32 6.01
CA ARG A 185 -17.80 39.45 5.29
C ARG A 185 -18.49 40.72 5.74
N LEU A 186 -17.77 41.84 5.69
CA LEU A 186 -18.43 43.15 5.77
C LEU A 186 -19.21 43.36 4.47
N ASN A 187 -20.42 43.91 4.60
CA ASN A 187 -21.08 44.49 3.45
C ASN A 187 -20.35 45.77 3.03
N GLU A 188 -20.36 46.07 1.74
CA GLU A 188 -19.99 47.41 1.28
C GLU A 188 -20.96 48.42 1.92
N PRO A 189 -20.47 49.54 2.46
CA PRO A 189 -21.31 50.44 3.23
C PRO A 189 -22.37 51.08 2.34
N ASP A 190 -23.66 50.80 2.61
CA ASP A 190 -24.74 51.71 2.23
C ASP A 190 -24.59 53.02 3.01
N ALA A 191 -24.98 54.12 2.37
CA ALA A 191 -24.59 55.50 2.69
C ALA A 191 -25.05 56.09 4.06
N ASP A 192 -25.47 55.26 5.02
CA ASP A 192 -25.89 55.71 6.36
C ASP A 192 -25.03 55.11 7.50
N PRO A 193 -24.45 55.94 8.39
CA PRO A 193 -23.66 55.46 9.51
C PRO A 193 -24.55 54.80 10.58
N LEU A 194 -24.69 53.48 10.50
CA LEU A 194 -25.36 52.66 11.51
C LEU A 194 -24.65 52.77 12.88
N LYS A 195 -25.38 53.14 13.93
CA LYS A 195 -24.85 53.14 15.32
C LYS A 195 -24.56 51.70 15.77
N LEU A 196 -23.28 51.37 15.84
CA LEU A 196 -22.76 50.10 16.35
C LEU A 196 -22.44 50.20 17.86
N THR A 197 -22.69 49.13 18.61
CA THR A 197 -22.22 49.04 20.00
C THR A 197 -20.70 48.81 20.04
N PRO A 198 -20.00 49.08 21.17
CA PRO A 198 -18.56 48.88 21.26
C PRO A 198 -18.09 47.47 20.86
N ARG A 199 -18.85 46.43 21.23
CA ARG A 199 -18.57 45.04 20.83
C ARG A 199 -18.84 44.76 19.35
N GLN A 200 -19.83 45.44 18.75
CA GLN A 200 -20.11 45.34 17.32
C GLN A 200 -19.02 46.04 16.50
N GLN A 201 -18.51 47.17 16.99
CA GLN A 201 -17.42 47.91 16.38
C GLN A 201 -16.12 47.10 16.34
N ILE A 202 -15.75 46.41 17.43
CA ILE A 202 -14.57 45.52 17.47
C ILE A 202 -14.64 44.43 16.38
N VAL A 203 -15.84 43.85 16.17
CA VAL A 203 -16.05 42.82 15.15
C VAL A 203 -15.93 43.41 13.74
N ALA A 204 -16.53 44.58 13.50
CA ALA A 204 -16.44 45.27 12.22
C ALA A 204 -15.00 45.72 11.90
N ASP A 205 -14.27 46.25 12.88
CA ASP A 205 -12.88 46.70 12.70
C ASP A 205 -11.94 45.51 12.46
N CYS A 206 -12.18 44.38 13.13
CA CYS A 206 -11.45 43.13 12.87
C CYS A 206 -11.65 42.65 11.43
N LEU A 207 -12.90 42.65 10.93
CA LEU A 207 -13.21 42.30 9.55
C LEU A 207 -12.67 43.32 8.53
N LYS A 208 -12.59 44.62 8.88
CA LYS A 208 -11.96 45.64 8.02
C LYS A 208 -10.46 45.42 7.89
N LYS A 209 -9.81 45.00 8.98
CA LYS A 209 -8.36 44.81 9.03
C LYS A 209 -7.89 43.48 8.44
N GLU A 210 -8.60 42.39 8.71
CA GLU A 210 -8.21 41.04 8.28
C GLU A 210 -8.97 40.51 7.06
N GLY A 211 -10.06 41.18 6.66
CA GLY A 211 -10.94 40.73 5.60
C GLY A 211 -11.92 39.62 6.04
N PRO A 212 -12.54 38.93 5.06
CA PRO A 212 -13.45 37.80 5.30
C PRO A 212 -12.85 36.72 6.21
N THR A 213 -13.58 36.31 7.26
CA THR A 213 -13.07 35.27 8.16
C THR A 213 -14.16 34.31 8.65
N ARG A 214 -13.72 33.19 9.25
CA ARG A 214 -14.63 32.13 9.76
C ARG A 214 -15.36 32.63 10.99
N LEU A 215 -16.66 32.34 11.09
CA LEU A 215 -17.48 32.69 12.26
C LEU A 215 -16.84 32.30 13.60
N ARG A 216 -16.29 31.08 13.70
CA ARG A 216 -15.62 30.64 14.95
C ARG A 216 -14.32 31.38 15.23
N ALA A 217 -13.48 31.57 14.20
CA ALA A 217 -12.21 32.27 14.37
C ALA A 217 -12.42 33.75 14.72
N LEU A 218 -13.45 34.38 14.14
CA LEU A 218 -13.86 35.74 14.51
C LEU A 218 -14.29 35.78 15.97
N MET A 219 -15.14 34.85 16.40
CA MET A 219 -15.61 34.78 17.79
C MET A 219 -14.48 34.58 18.80
N GLU A 220 -13.50 33.71 18.48
CA GLU A 220 -12.32 33.48 19.32
C GLU A 220 -11.40 34.71 19.38
N LYS A 221 -11.13 35.35 18.23
CA LYS A 221 -10.25 36.53 18.16
C LYS A 221 -10.85 37.77 18.81
N THR A 222 -12.15 38.01 18.62
CA THR A 222 -12.82 39.21 19.13
C THR A 222 -13.49 38.98 20.49
N ALA A 223 -13.32 37.80 21.10
CA ALA A 223 -13.97 37.37 22.33
C ALA A 223 -15.49 37.68 22.37
N THR A 224 -16.18 37.47 21.24
CA THR A 224 -17.60 37.84 21.06
C THR A 224 -18.50 36.61 21.03
N THR A 225 -19.82 36.83 21.10
CA THR A 225 -20.83 35.77 21.07
C THR A 225 -21.54 35.70 19.72
N ALA A 226 -22.13 34.55 19.40
CA ALA A 226 -22.91 34.35 18.18
C ALA A 226 -24.10 35.34 18.07
N ALA A 227 -24.62 35.83 19.20
CA ALA A 227 -25.69 36.83 19.24
C ALA A 227 -25.25 38.19 18.71
N VAL A 228 -24.00 38.62 18.99
CA VAL A 228 -23.46 39.89 18.48
C VAL A 228 -23.30 39.84 16.96
N VAL A 229 -22.79 38.72 16.44
CA VAL A 229 -22.68 38.50 15.00
C VAL A 229 -24.04 38.42 14.33
N LYS A 230 -25.02 37.75 14.96
CA LYS A 230 -26.41 37.70 14.46
C LYS A 230 -27.02 39.10 14.38
N SER A 231 -26.82 39.94 15.40
CA SER A 231 -27.30 41.33 15.40
C SER A 231 -26.62 42.19 14.32
N LEU A 232 -25.33 41.99 14.04
CA LEU A 232 -24.65 42.65 12.92
C LEU A 232 -25.20 42.22 11.55
N LEU A 233 -25.64 40.96 11.44
CA LEU A 233 -26.26 40.40 10.23
C LEU A 233 -27.67 40.95 10.03
N GLU A 234 -28.46 41.03 11.09
CA GLU A 234 -29.79 41.67 11.10
C GLU A 234 -29.69 43.17 10.76
N LYS A 235 -28.62 43.85 11.18
CA LYS A 235 -28.32 45.25 10.83
C LYS A 235 -27.74 45.43 9.41
N GLY A 236 -27.53 44.37 8.63
CA GLY A 236 -26.98 44.44 7.28
C GLY A 236 -25.51 44.84 7.18
N VAL A 237 -24.78 44.90 8.30
CA VAL A 237 -23.38 45.34 8.36
C VAL A 237 -22.42 44.22 7.94
N VAL A 238 -22.83 42.97 8.18
CA VAL A 238 -22.09 41.79 7.75
C VAL A 238 -23.01 40.83 7.01
N CYS A 239 -22.48 40.16 5.99
CA CYS A 239 -23.16 39.06 5.32
C CYS A 239 -22.46 37.73 5.65
N ILE A 240 -23.25 36.66 5.75
CA ILE A 240 -22.74 35.29 5.84
C ILE A 240 -22.84 34.66 4.47
N SER A 241 -21.71 34.22 3.94
CA SER A 241 -21.66 33.35 2.77
C SER A 241 -21.19 31.96 3.21
N ASP A 242 -21.74 30.93 2.56
CA ASP A 242 -21.21 29.59 2.68
C ASP A 242 -20.06 29.44 1.68
N GLU A 243 -18.84 29.32 2.18
CA GLU A 243 -17.67 29.03 1.37
C GLU A 243 -17.24 27.57 1.56
N GLU A 244 -16.63 27.01 0.52
CA GLU A 244 -16.04 25.69 0.62
C GLU A 244 -14.89 25.67 1.63
N PHE A 245 -14.94 24.72 2.58
CA PHE A 245 -13.85 24.40 3.48
C PHE A 245 -13.09 23.18 2.99
N ILE A 246 -11.89 23.42 2.47
CA ILE A 246 -10.96 22.37 2.03
C ILE A 246 -10.22 21.83 3.24
N ARG A 247 -10.41 20.55 3.56
CA ARG A 247 -9.64 19.84 4.60
C ARG A 247 -8.23 19.57 4.06
N ARG A 248 -7.20 19.95 4.81
CA ARG A 248 -5.79 19.74 4.43
C ARG A 248 -5.13 18.69 5.31
N ALA A 249 -4.16 17.98 4.73
CA ALA A 249 -3.26 17.13 5.50
C ALA A 249 -2.27 18.03 6.28
N PRO A 250 -1.87 17.66 7.52
CA PRO A 250 -0.81 18.38 8.21
C PRO A 250 0.49 18.21 7.42
N MET A 251 1.08 19.34 7.01
CA MET A 251 2.36 19.40 6.30
C MET A 251 3.45 20.11 7.13
N GLU A 252 3.10 20.55 8.34
CA GLU A 252 4.04 21.17 9.27
C GLU A 252 5.02 20.12 9.81
N SER A 253 6.29 20.29 9.47
CA SER A 253 7.40 19.61 10.12
C SER A 253 8.06 20.56 11.09
N ALA A 254 8.28 20.14 12.34
CA ALA A 254 9.06 20.89 13.32
C ALA A 254 10.53 21.11 12.88
N LEU A 255 10.97 20.39 11.84
CA LEU A 255 12.29 20.50 11.23
C LEU A 255 12.20 21.45 10.02
N ALA A 256 12.07 22.75 10.27
CA ALA A 256 12.29 23.74 9.22
C ALA A 256 13.78 23.70 8.83
N THR A 257 14.09 23.14 7.66
CA THR A 257 15.45 23.17 7.14
C THR A 257 15.50 24.25 6.06
N PRO A 258 16.36 25.29 6.19
CA PRO A 258 16.59 26.19 5.08
C PRO A 258 17.10 25.39 3.86
N ARG A 259 16.72 25.83 2.67
CA ARG A 259 17.14 25.27 1.38
C ARG A 259 18.68 25.20 1.36
N PRO A 260 19.30 24.01 1.40
CA PRO A 260 20.71 23.92 1.09
C PRO A 260 20.83 24.13 -0.43
N ASP A 261 21.67 25.08 -0.85
CA ASP A 261 22.06 25.18 -2.25
C ASP A 261 22.98 24.00 -2.57
N PHE A 262 22.38 22.88 -2.98
CA PHE A 262 23.13 21.72 -3.45
C PHE A 262 23.63 21.99 -4.87
N VAL A 263 24.95 22.01 -5.03
CA VAL A 263 25.58 21.95 -6.35
C VAL A 263 25.54 20.51 -6.81
N LEU A 264 24.95 20.25 -7.98
CA LEU A 264 24.93 18.94 -8.59
C LEU A 264 26.36 18.56 -9.02
N ASN A 265 26.69 17.27 -8.94
CA ASN A 265 27.92 16.77 -9.56
C ASN A 265 27.68 16.44 -11.04
N GLU A 266 28.77 16.17 -11.79
CA GLU A 266 28.72 15.89 -13.24
C GLU A 266 27.77 14.72 -13.61
N GLU A 267 27.76 13.64 -12.82
CA GLU A 267 26.85 12.50 -13.05
C GLU A 267 25.38 12.90 -12.88
N GLN A 268 25.08 13.72 -11.87
CA GLN A 268 23.74 14.23 -11.58
C GLN A 268 23.28 15.25 -12.62
N GLU A 269 24.16 16.14 -13.06
CA GLU A 269 23.89 17.13 -14.11
C GLU A 269 23.54 16.44 -15.42
N LYS A 270 24.37 15.50 -15.88
CA LYS A 270 24.12 14.72 -17.10
C LYS A 270 22.80 13.93 -17.03
N ALA A 271 22.50 13.33 -15.88
CA ALA A 271 21.24 12.65 -15.67
C ALA A 271 20.06 13.62 -15.76
N LEU A 272 20.17 14.80 -15.14
CA LEU A 272 19.15 15.84 -15.18
C LEU A 272 18.94 16.40 -16.59
N GLU A 273 20.00 16.67 -17.35
CA GLU A 273 19.92 17.14 -18.75
C GLU A 273 19.16 16.14 -19.62
N THR A 274 19.45 14.85 -19.48
CA THR A 274 18.74 13.80 -20.21
C THR A 274 17.25 13.77 -19.84
N LEU A 275 16.93 13.89 -18.54
CA LEU A 275 15.54 13.97 -18.09
C LEU A 275 14.84 15.23 -18.60
N GLN A 276 15.52 16.37 -18.66
CA GLN A 276 14.97 17.62 -19.21
C GLN A 276 14.61 17.46 -20.69
N GLN A 277 15.48 16.83 -21.48
CA GLN A 277 15.20 16.54 -22.89
C GLN A 277 13.96 15.64 -23.04
N PHE A 278 13.85 14.59 -22.22
CA PHE A 278 12.69 13.71 -22.24
C PHE A 278 11.40 14.43 -21.83
N ILE A 279 11.44 15.27 -20.79
CA ILE A 279 10.29 16.07 -20.35
C ILE A 279 9.87 17.04 -21.45
N ALA A 280 10.83 17.72 -22.08
CA ALA A 280 10.58 18.68 -23.16
C ALA A 280 9.96 18.01 -24.41
N SER A 281 10.35 16.77 -24.71
CA SER A 281 9.80 16.02 -25.85
C SER A 281 8.30 15.71 -25.76
N ALA A 282 7.69 15.83 -24.57
CA ALA A 282 6.30 15.48 -24.30
C ALA A 282 5.91 14.06 -24.79
N SER A 283 6.83 13.11 -24.67
CA SER A 283 6.62 11.72 -25.08
C SER A 283 7.01 10.73 -23.98
N PHE A 284 6.44 9.52 -24.07
CA PHE A 284 6.64 8.48 -23.06
C PHE A 284 8.09 8.00 -23.00
N HIS A 285 8.74 8.21 -21.84
CA HIS A 285 10.11 7.76 -21.58
C HIS A 285 10.20 7.04 -20.22
N PRO A 286 10.30 5.71 -20.20
CA PRO A 286 10.65 4.98 -18.99
C PRO A 286 12.17 5.04 -18.75
N VAL A 287 12.57 5.44 -17.55
CA VAL A 287 13.96 5.68 -17.18
C VAL A 287 14.27 4.94 -15.88
N LEU A 288 15.38 4.21 -15.84
CA LEU A 288 15.98 3.72 -14.61
C LEU A 288 17.09 4.69 -14.18
N LEU A 289 16.90 5.38 -13.06
CA LEU A 289 17.97 6.11 -12.37
C LEU A 289 18.63 5.17 -11.34
N HIS A 290 19.72 4.55 -11.77
CA HIS A 290 20.48 3.59 -10.98
C HIS A 290 21.63 4.31 -10.29
N GLY A 291 21.55 4.47 -8.97
CA GLY A 291 22.57 5.21 -8.24
C GLY A 291 22.85 4.64 -6.87
N VAL A 292 24.12 4.45 -6.52
CA VAL A 292 24.54 3.87 -5.24
C VAL A 292 23.92 4.61 -4.05
N THR A 293 23.80 3.96 -2.90
CA THR A 293 23.25 4.60 -1.70
C THR A 293 24.08 5.83 -1.32
N GLY A 294 23.46 7.03 -1.29
CA GLY A 294 24.14 8.30 -1.04
C GLY A 294 24.65 9.03 -2.29
N SER A 295 24.30 8.59 -3.50
CA SER A 295 24.58 9.26 -4.78
C SER A 295 23.75 10.52 -5.05
N GLY A 296 22.79 10.86 -4.19
CA GLY A 296 21.97 12.06 -4.35
C GLY A 296 20.83 11.96 -5.38
N LYS A 297 20.35 10.73 -5.69
CA LYS A 297 19.17 10.50 -6.55
C LYS A 297 17.97 11.43 -6.24
N THR A 298 17.68 11.63 -4.95
CA THR A 298 16.59 12.51 -4.51
C THR A 298 16.72 13.91 -5.07
N GLU A 299 17.93 14.47 -5.13
CA GLU A 299 18.15 15.82 -5.66
C GLU A 299 17.88 15.88 -7.16
N VAL A 300 18.32 14.87 -7.92
CA VAL A 300 17.99 14.73 -9.36
C VAL A 300 16.47 14.66 -9.57
N TYR A 301 15.73 13.92 -8.74
CA TYR A 301 14.27 13.86 -8.85
C TYR A 301 13.62 15.22 -8.60
N LEU A 302 14.03 15.93 -7.55
CA LEU A 302 13.44 17.22 -7.19
C LEU A 302 13.75 18.27 -8.27
N CYS A 303 14.96 18.29 -8.83
CA CYS A 303 15.30 19.11 -9.98
C CYS A 303 14.46 18.76 -11.22
N ALA A 304 14.28 17.48 -11.54
CA ALA A 304 13.47 17.07 -12.68
C ALA A 304 11.98 17.42 -12.51
N VAL A 305 11.43 17.26 -11.30
CA VAL A 305 10.07 17.70 -10.96
C VAL A 305 9.95 19.21 -11.11
N GLU A 306 10.92 19.99 -10.63
CA GLU A 306 10.91 21.45 -10.79
C GLU A 306 10.86 21.87 -12.27
N GLN A 307 11.62 21.20 -13.14
CA GLN A 307 11.59 21.47 -14.58
C GLN A 307 10.23 21.11 -15.21
N ALA A 308 9.64 19.98 -14.83
CA ALA A 308 8.31 19.59 -15.29
C ALA A 308 7.22 20.61 -14.86
N LEU A 309 7.32 21.14 -13.64
CA LEU A 309 6.39 22.16 -13.14
C LEU A 309 6.61 23.52 -13.82
N LYS A 310 7.87 23.93 -14.07
CA LYS A 310 8.20 25.15 -14.82
C LYS A 310 7.69 25.10 -16.26
N ALA A 311 7.64 23.92 -16.87
CA ALA A 311 7.03 23.71 -18.18
C ALA A 311 5.47 23.70 -18.17
N GLY A 312 4.84 24.15 -17.07
CA GLY A 312 3.37 24.19 -16.94
C GLY A 312 2.74 22.80 -16.76
N GLY A 313 3.55 21.78 -16.47
CA GLY A 313 3.10 20.41 -16.24
C GLY A 313 2.77 20.11 -14.79
N THR A 314 2.41 18.86 -14.54
CA THR A 314 2.22 18.30 -13.20
C THR A 314 3.09 17.08 -12.97
N ALA A 315 3.26 16.70 -11.71
CA ALA A 315 4.15 15.61 -11.30
C ALA A 315 3.55 14.72 -10.21
N ILE A 316 3.88 13.43 -10.26
CA ILE A 316 3.64 12.46 -9.19
C ILE A 316 4.98 12.01 -8.62
N TYR A 317 5.16 12.11 -7.30
CA TYR A 317 6.28 11.53 -6.58
C TYR A 317 5.78 10.38 -5.69
N LEU A 318 6.05 9.15 -6.12
CA LEU A 318 5.78 7.94 -5.36
C LEU A 318 6.98 7.58 -4.46
N VAL A 319 6.67 7.32 -3.20
CA VAL A 319 7.59 6.75 -2.21
C VAL A 319 7.00 5.51 -1.57
N PRO A 320 7.82 4.60 -1.02
CA PRO A 320 7.33 3.56 -0.13
C PRO A 320 6.55 4.16 1.05
N GLU A 321 5.52 3.47 1.52
CA GLU A 321 4.60 3.99 2.55
C GLU A 321 5.31 4.42 3.85
N ILE A 322 6.40 3.76 4.19
CA ILE A 322 7.22 4.04 5.38
C ILE A 322 8.33 5.08 5.14
N SER A 323 8.57 5.47 3.89
CA SER A 323 9.58 6.46 3.48
C SER A 323 9.01 7.88 3.39
N LEU A 324 7.69 8.05 3.57
CA LEU A 324 7.06 9.37 3.66
C LEU A 324 7.36 10.01 5.03
N THR A 325 8.64 10.27 5.29
CA THR A 325 9.11 10.82 6.55
C THR A 325 8.85 12.32 6.62
N PRO A 326 8.70 12.89 7.83
CA PRO A 326 8.63 14.34 8.01
C PRO A 326 9.83 15.08 7.40
N GLN A 327 10.99 14.43 7.31
CA GLN A 327 12.19 14.96 6.66
C GLN A 327 11.99 15.13 5.14
N LEU A 328 11.45 14.11 4.46
CA LEU A 328 11.15 14.21 3.02
C LEU A 328 10.08 15.26 2.76
N ILE A 329 9.01 15.28 3.56
CA ILE A 329 7.94 16.29 3.42
C ILE A 329 8.54 17.69 3.59
N SER A 330 9.34 17.92 4.63
CA SER A 330 10.00 19.22 4.87
C SER A 330 10.87 19.67 3.69
N ARG A 331 11.68 18.76 3.13
CA ARG A 331 12.51 19.05 1.94
C ARG A 331 11.67 19.47 0.74
N ILE A 332 10.54 18.81 0.52
CA ILE A 332 9.65 19.11 -0.60
C ILE A 332 8.93 20.44 -0.36
N THR A 333 8.38 20.68 0.83
CA THR A 333 7.69 21.94 1.16
C THR A 333 8.62 23.14 1.23
N GLY A 334 9.91 22.93 1.49
CA GLY A 334 10.93 23.98 1.40
C GLY A 334 11.32 24.36 -0.03
N ARG A 335 11.01 23.51 -1.03
CA ARG A 335 11.38 23.72 -2.44
C ARG A 335 10.20 24.10 -3.33
N PHE A 336 9.01 23.59 -3.03
CA PHE A 336 7.80 23.80 -3.82
C PHE A 336 6.73 24.50 -2.99
N ASP A 337 5.86 25.25 -3.67
CA ASP A 337 4.73 25.93 -3.06
C ASP A 337 3.83 24.93 -2.29
N PRO A 338 3.76 25.01 -0.95
CA PRO A 338 2.97 24.09 -0.14
C PRO A 338 1.48 24.07 -0.49
N ASP A 339 0.93 25.18 -1.02
CA ASP A 339 -0.49 25.26 -1.40
C ASP A 339 -0.79 24.45 -2.69
N LYS A 340 0.23 24.12 -3.47
CA LYS A 340 0.13 23.35 -4.73
C LYS A 340 0.54 21.89 -4.59
N ILE A 341 0.72 21.41 -3.37
CA ILE A 341 1.15 20.05 -3.06
C ILE A 341 0.02 19.27 -2.39
N ALA A 342 -0.20 18.03 -2.83
CA ALA A 342 -1.08 17.09 -2.14
C ALA A 342 -0.28 15.89 -1.62
N VAL A 343 -0.49 15.56 -0.35
CA VAL A 343 0.08 14.38 0.31
C VAL A 343 -0.99 13.30 0.44
N MET A 344 -0.77 12.14 -0.20
CA MET A 344 -1.77 11.07 -0.32
C MET A 344 -1.23 9.70 0.14
N HIS A 345 -1.69 9.21 1.30
CA HIS A 345 -1.41 7.86 1.78
C HIS A 345 -2.55 7.31 2.64
N SER A 346 -2.46 6.04 3.03
CA SER A 346 -3.45 5.30 3.83
C SER A 346 -3.79 5.95 5.18
N GLY A 347 -2.81 6.63 5.79
CA GLY A 347 -2.92 7.34 7.06
C GLY A 347 -3.67 8.68 6.97
N ILE A 348 -3.92 9.19 5.76
CA ILE A 348 -4.73 10.40 5.55
C ILE A 348 -6.20 10.04 5.51
N ALA A 349 -6.99 10.78 6.30
CA ALA A 349 -8.44 10.60 6.38
C ALA A 349 -9.07 10.67 4.98
N GLU A 350 -10.03 9.79 4.70
CA GLU A 350 -10.71 9.70 3.40
C GLU A 350 -11.35 11.04 2.99
N SER A 351 -11.86 11.80 3.96
CA SER A 351 -12.35 13.17 3.80
C SER A 351 -11.32 14.15 3.22
N VAL A 352 -10.08 14.07 3.69
CA VAL A 352 -8.97 14.92 3.22
C VAL A 352 -8.53 14.46 1.83
N ARG A 353 -8.43 13.15 1.60
CA ARG A 353 -8.08 12.61 0.28
C ARG A 353 -9.09 13.00 -0.80
N TYR A 354 -10.39 13.00 -0.48
CA TYR A 354 -11.44 13.45 -1.38
C TYR A 354 -11.31 14.93 -1.74
N ASP A 355 -11.05 15.79 -0.75
CA ASP A 355 -10.87 17.22 -1.00
C ASP A 355 -9.62 17.49 -1.86
N GLN A 356 -8.49 16.84 -1.53
CA GLN A 356 -7.26 16.92 -2.33
C GLN A 356 -7.49 16.44 -3.76
N TRP A 357 -8.20 15.31 -3.94
CA TRP A 357 -8.56 14.78 -5.25
C TRP A 357 -9.32 15.80 -6.11
N ARG A 358 -10.25 16.53 -5.51
CA ARG A 358 -10.97 17.62 -6.18
C ARG A 358 -10.07 18.82 -6.48
N GLN A 359 -9.18 19.20 -5.56
CA GLN A 359 -8.21 20.28 -5.84
C GLN A 359 -7.25 19.91 -6.98
N ILE A 360 -6.87 18.64 -7.08
CA ILE A 360 -6.08 18.08 -8.20
C ILE A 360 -6.86 18.23 -9.51
N ARG A 361 -8.12 17.78 -9.57
CA ARG A 361 -8.98 17.94 -10.76
C ARG A 361 -9.17 19.40 -11.18
N ARG A 362 -9.23 20.33 -10.22
CA ARG A 362 -9.34 21.77 -10.45
C ARG A 362 -8.03 22.43 -10.90
N GLY A 363 -6.93 21.68 -10.99
CA GLY A 363 -5.61 22.22 -11.37
C GLY A 363 -4.94 23.09 -10.31
N ARG A 364 -5.44 23.09 -9.06
CA ARG A 364 -4.85 23.85 -7.95
C ARG A 364 -3.64 23.15 -7.34
N ILE A 365 -3.58 21.82 -7.47
CA ILE A 365 -2.44 21.00 -7.06
C ILE A 365 -1.64 20.63 -8.30
N GLN A 366 -0.33 20.83 -8.26
CA GLN A 366 0.58 20.52 -9.36
C GLN A 366 1.52 19.35 -9.03
N LEU A 367 1.78 19.09 -7.75
CA LEU A 367 2.62 18.00 -7.28
C LEU A 367 1.86 17.10 -6.30
N VAL A 368 1.76 15.81 -6.62
CA VAL A 368 1.18 14.81 -5.73
C VAL A 368 2.28 13.92 -5.18
N ILE A 369 2.37 13.80 -3.87
CA ILE A 369 3.37 12.98 -3.17
C ILE A 369 2.63 11.93 -2.38
N GLY A 370 3.10 10.69 -2.43
CA GLY A 370 2.52 9.68 -1.56
C GLY A 370 2.97 8.26 -1.82
N ALA A 371 2.24 7.33 -1.20
CA ALA A 371 2.43 5.91 -1.39
C ALA A 371 1.72 5.43 -2.68
N ARG A 372 1.60 4.11 -2.85
CA ARG A 372 0.90 3.46 -3.99
C ARG A 372 -0.36 4.16 -4.49
N SER A 373 -1.27 4.55 -3.60
CA SER A 373 -2.58 5.12 -3.98
C SER A 373 -2.49 6.50 -4.63
N ALA A 374 -1.39 7.23 -4.40
CA ALA A 374 -1.18 8.55 -5.01
C ALA A 374 -1.05 8.47 -6.54
N LEU A 375 -0.66 7.31 -7.07
CA LEU A 375 -0.54 7.05 -8.50
C LEU A 375 -1.83 7.36 -9.27
N PHE A 376 -2.99 7.14 -8.65
CA PHE A 376 -4.28 7.28 -9.34
C PHE A 376 -4.77 8.73 -9.39
N ALA A 377 -4.05 9.67 -8.75
CA ALA A 377 -4.41 11.09 -8.78
C ALA A 377 -4.63 11.61 -10.23
N PRO A 378 -5.75 12.27 -10.52
CA PRO A 378 -6.15 12.66 -11.87
C PRO A 378 -5.54 14.02 -12.25
N LEU A 379 -4.21 14.08 -12.27
CA LEU A 379 -3.46 15.29 -12.59
C LEU A 379 -3.54 15.60 -14.09
N PRO A 380 -4.01 16.79 -14.49
CA PRO A 380 -3.96 17.22 -15.88
C PRO A 380 -2.51 17.50 -16.30
N ASN A 381 -2.19 17.30 -17.58
CA ASN A 381 -0.86 17.58 -18.14
C ASN A 381 0.31 16.95 -17.34
N LEU A 382 0.15 15.68 -16.96
CA LEU A 382 1.16 14.93 -16.23
C LEU A 382 2.43 14.78 -17.08
N LYS A 383 3.55 15.35 -16.63
CA LYS A 383 4.83 15.33 -17.37
C LYS A 383 5.84 14.34 -16.80
N ILE A 384 5.79 14.09 -15.49
CA ILE A 384 6.74 13.20 -14.83
C ILE A 384 6.10 12.40 -13.68
N ILE A 385 6.48 11.13 -13.58
CA ILE A 385 6.22 10.26 -12.44
C ILE A 385 7.57 9.78 -11.91
N ILE A 386 7.84 10.04 -10.63
CA ILE A 386 8.99 9.49 -9.91
C ILE A 386 8.51 8.30 -9.08
N VAL A 387 9.22 7.19 -9.16
CA VAL A 387 9.05 6.02 -8.27
C VAL A 387 10.36 5.81 -7.53
N ASP A 388 10.45 6.35 -6.32
CA ASP A 388 11.66 6.19 -5.49
C ASP A 388 11.70 4.82 -4.83
N GLU A 389 12.89 4.28 -4.63
CA GLU A 389 13.12 2.91 -4.15
C GLU A 389 12.23 1.88 -4.89
N GLU A 390 12.23 1.87 -6.23
CA GLU A 390 11.29 1.08 -7.07
C GLU A 390 11.27 -0.43 -6.77
N HIS A 391 12.35 -0.95 -6.20
CA HIS A 391 12.48 -2.34 -5.78
C HIS A 391 11.63 -2.69 -4.54
N ASP A 392 11.05 -1.69 -3.87
CA ASP A 392 10.33 -1.85 -2.62
C ASP A 392 9.04 -2.67 -2.80
N PRO A 393 8.86 -3.79 -2.05
CA PRO A 393 7.67 -4.63 -2.18
C PRO A 393 6.39 -3.93 -1.71
N SER A 394 6.48 -2.81 -0.97
CA SER A 394 5.31 -2.03 -0.56
C SER A 394 4.57 -1.41 -1.74
N TYR A 395 5.14 -1.40 -2.96
CA TYR A 395 4.42 -0.99 -4.17
C TYR A 395 3.39 -2.02 -4.67
N LYS A 396 3.49 -3.30 -4.28
CA LYS A 396 2.48 -4.32 -4.58
C LYS A 396 1.33 -4.24 -3.58
N GLN A 397 0.09 -4.17 -4.06
CA GLN A 397 -1.11 -4.42 -3.27
C GLN A 397 -1.49 -5.89 -3.37
N ASP A 398 -1.64 -6.56 -2.22
CA ASP A 398 -1.91 -8.00 -2.13
C ASP A 398 -3.39 -8.33 -1.82
N GLU A 399 -4.21 -7.33 -1.51
CA GLU A 399 -5.62 -7.50 -1.15
C GLU A 399 -6.54 -6.89 -2.22
N ARG A 400 -7.62 -7.62 -2.56
CA ARG A 400 -8.65 -7.22 -3.52
C ARG A 400 -8.09 -7.03 -4.94
N LEU A 401 -7.98 -5.79 -5.45
CA LEU A 401 -7.27 -5.49 -6.68
C LEU A 401 -5.75 -5.63 -6.45
N CYS A 402 -5.18 -6.73 -6.95
CA CYS A 402 -3.78 -7.09 -6.74
C CYS A 402 -2.82 -6.41 -7.74
N TYR A 403 -2.68 -5.08 -7.68
CA TYR A 403 -1.83 -4.31 -8.59
C TYR A 403 -0.42 -4.02 -8.05
N ASN A 404 0.54 -3.73 -8.92
CA ASN A 404 1.83 -3.14 -8.56
C ASN A 404 1.89 -1.68 -9.04
N ALA A 405 2.05 -0.74 -8.10
CA ALA A 405 2.12 0.69 -8.40
C ALA A 405 3.35 1.10 -9.23
N ARG A 406 4.50 0.42 -9.09
CA ARG A 406 5.69 0.64 -9.94
C ARG A 406 5.35 0.35 -11.40
N ASP A 407 4.79 -0.82 -11.68
CA ASP A 407 4.47 -1.23 -13.05
C ASP A 407 3.35 -0.36 -13.61
N LEU A 408 2.35 -0.02 -12.79
CA LEU A 408 1.29 0.90 -13.19
C LEU A 408 1.77 2.35 -13.38
N ALA A 409 2.86 2.79 -12.74
CA ALA A 409 3.46 4.10 -12.99
C ALA A 409 4.00 4.19 -14.42
N VAL A 410 4.69 3.13 -14.87
CA VAL A 410 5.17 3.04 -16.27
C VAL A 410 3.97 3.06 -17.24
N VAL A 411 2.91 2.32 -16.94
CA VAL A 411 1.70 2.30 -17.78
C VAL A 411 1.00 3.66 -17.77
N LYS A 412 0.82 4.30 -16.61
CA LYS A 412 0.19 5.63 -16.51
C LYS A 412 1.00 6.68 -17.26
N ALA A 413 2.32 6.66 -17.14
CA ALA A 413 3.19 7.55 -17.90
C ALA A 413 3.03 7.34 -19.41
N ARG A 414 2.84 6.09 -19.86
CA ARG A 414 2.53 5.82 -21.27
C ARG A 414 1.18 6.41 -21.70
N PHE A 415 0.13 6.30 -20.88
CA PHE A 415 -1.16 6.94 -21.18
C PHE A 415 -1.07 8.47 -21.20
N ALA A 416 -0.20 9.06 -20.38
CA ALA A 416 -0.01 10.50 -20.27
C ALA A 416 1.08 11.08 -21.19
N ASN A 417 1.78 10.26 -21.99
CA ASN A 417 3.00 10.66 -22.72
C ASN A 417 4.04 11.36 -21.82
N ALA A 418 4.23 10.83 -20.62
CA ALA A 418 5.06 11.37 -19.57
C ALA A 418 6.36 10.59 -19.38
N VAL A 419 7.32 11.20 -18.69
CA VAL A 419 8.54 10.52 -18.23
C VAL A 419 8.23 9.73 -16.95
N CYS A 420 8.67 8.47 -16.87
CA CYS A 420 8.59 7.66 -15.66
C CYS A 420 9.99 7.32 -15.17
N VAL A 421 10.41 7.92 -14.06
CA VAL A 421 11.72 7.67 -13.45
C VAL A 421 11.58 6.64 -12.35
N LEU A 422 12.18 5.47 -12.55
CA LEU A 422 12.31 4.40 -11.57
C LEU A 422 13.66 4.54 -10.88
N GLY A 423 13.62 4.85 -9.60
CA GLY A 423 14.79 5.18 -8.80
C GLY A 423 15.25 4.03 -7.91
N SER A 424 16.53 3.63 -7.98
CA SER A 424 17.04 2.60 -7.07
C SER A 424 18.56 2.60 -6.93
N ALA A 425 19.05 2.21 -5.75
CA ALA A 425 20.44 1.78 -5.58
C ALA A 425 20.64 0.28 -5.90
N THR A 426 19.57 -0.50 -5.83
CA THR A 426 19.57 -1.93 -6.08
C THR A 426 18.32 -2.27 -6.89
N PRO A 427 18.30 -1.98 -8.20
CA PRO A 427 17.09 -2.12 -9.00
C PRO A 427 16.54 -3.55 -8.97
N GLY A 428 15.24 -3.69 -9.17
CA GLY A 428 14.62 -4.98 -9.37
C GLY A 428 15.18 -5.64 -10.63
N VAL A 429 15.35 -6.96 -10.61
CA VAL A 429 15.91 -7.72 -11.74
C VAL A 429 15.12 -7.48 -13.03
N ARG A 430 13.79 -7.33 -12.92
CA ARG A 430 12.90 -7.00 -14.06
C ARG A 430 13.17 -5.58 -14.60
N THR A 431 13.33 -4.60 -13.72
CA THR A 431 13.61 -3.20 -14.08
C THR A 431 14.96 -3.09 -14.76
N PHE A 432 16.00 -3.69 -14.19
CA PHE A 432 17.34 -3.70 -14.76
C PHE A 432 17.40 -4.47 -16.09
N PHE A 433 16.69 -5.59 -16.22
CA PHE A 433 16.56 -6.31 -17.49
C PHE A 433 15.95 -5.43 -18.58
N ASN A 434 14.88 -4.68 -18.29
CA ASN A 434 14.29 -3.77 -19.26
C ASN A 434 15.24 -2.64 -19.66
N ALA A 435 16.03 -2.11 -18.72
CA ALA A 435 17.06 -1.12 -19.00
C ALA A 435 18.17 -1.70 -19.90
N ARG A 436 18.71 -2.89 -19.56
CA ARG A 436 19.72 -3.59 -20.36
C ARG A 436 19.22 -3.97 -21.75
N ALA A 437 17.94 -4.28 -21.90
CA ALA A 437 17.31 -4.57 -23.18
C ALA A 437 16.96 -3.32 -24.01
N GLY A 438 17.31 -2.12 -23.54
CA GLY A 438 17.02 -0.84 -24.22
C GLY A 438 15.54 -0.42 -24.18
N LYS A 439 14.69 -1.11 -23.41
CA LYS A 439 13.28 -0.71 -23.22
C LYS A 439 13.17 0.51 -22.32
N TYR A 440 14.05 0.63 -21.32
CA TYR A 440 14.17 1.77 -20.42
C TYR A 440 15.51 2.48 -20.68
N ALA A 441 15.53 3.80 -20.63
CA ALA A 441 16.79 4.53 -20.57
C ALA A 441 17.49 4.23 -19.23
N HIS A 442 18.81 4.09 -19.24
CA HIS A 442 19.60 3.80 -18.04
C HIS A 442 20.50 4.99 -17.72
N LEU A 443 20.24 5.65 -16.59
CA LEU A 443 21.04 6.76 -16.07
C LEU A 443 21.76 6.27 -14.80
N GLU A 444 23.08 6.35 -14.78
CA GLU A 444 23.90 5.80 -13.70
C GLU A 444 24.55 6.90 -12.86
N LEU A 445 24.46 6.77 -11.53
CA LEU A 445 25.17 7.60 -10.55
C LEU A 445 26.08 6.68 -9.71
N ALA A 446 27.32 6.50 -10.16
CA ALA A 446 28.25 5.53 -9.59
C ALA A 446 28.86 6.00 -8.26
N GLN A 447 28.94 7.32 -8.04
CA GLN A 447 29.64 7.87 -6.88
C GLN A 447 28.69 8.44 -5.81
N ARG A 448 29.09 8.33 -4.54
CA ARG A 448 28.45 9.06 -3.43
C ARG A 448 28.81 10.54 -3.52
N VAL A 449 27.87 11.42 -3.16
CA VAL A 449 28.06 12.89 -3.20
C VAL A 449 29.33 13.32 -2.45
N ASN A 450 29.59 12.74 -1.27
CA ASN A 450 30.75 13.06 -0.43
C ASN A 450 31.98 12.17 -0.70
N ARG A 451 31.98 11.34 -1.75
CA ARG A 451 33.03 10.35 -2.08
C ARG A 451 33.45 9.42 -0.93
N GLN A 452 32.63 9.27 0.10
CA GLN A 452 32.92 8.36 1.21
C GLN A 452 32.90 6.89 0.75
N PRO A 453 33.80 6.04 1.27
CA PRO A 453 33.81 4.62 0.92
C PRO A 453 32.55 3.91 1.41
N LEU A 454 32.18 2.84 0.71
CA LEU A 454 31.13 1.93 1.16
C LEU A 454 31.60 1.17 2.42
N PRO A 455 30.69 0.84 3.35
CA PRO A 455 31.07 0.17 4.59
C PRO A 455 31.58 -1.24 4.30
N ARG A 456 32.54 -1.68 5.13
CA ARG A 456 33.10 -3.03 5.05
C ARG A 456 32.08 -4.04 5.55
N ILE A 457 31.84 -5.08 4.76
CA ILE A 457 30.93 -6.18 5.09
C ILE A 457 31.75 -7.43 5.42
N ASP A 458 31.63 -7.92 6.64
CA ASP A 458 32.18 -9.20 7.08
C ASP A 458 31.05 -10.24 7.12
N VAL A 459 31.24 -11.39 6.47
CA VAL A 459 30.27 -12.51 6.49
C VAL A 459 30.80 -13.59 7.43
N VAL A 460 30.01 -13.96 8.44
CA VAL A 460 30.36 -14.92 9.48
C VAL A 460 29.62 -16.23 9.26
N ASP A 461 30.38 -17.32 9.22
CA ASP A 461 29.85 -18.68 9.08
C ASP A 461 29.36 -19.22 10.44
N MET A 462 28.04 -19.39 10.56
CA MET A 462 27.37 -19.87 11.76
C MET A 462 27.58 -21.37 12.02
N LYS A 463 28.04 -22.15 11.03
CA LYS A 463 28.36 -23.58 11.22
C LYS A 463 29.52 -23.79 12.19
N MET A 464 30.44 -22.82 12.25
CA MET A 464 31.62 -22.86 13.12
C MET A 464 31.32 -22.44 14.57
N GLN A 465 30.14 -21.85 14.82
CA GLN A 465 29.77 -21.34 16.13
C GLN A 465 29.22 -22.47 17.02
N LYS A 466 29.70 -22.56 18.25
CA LYS A 466 29.25 -23.56 19.24
C LYS A 466 28.59 -22.85 20.41
N GLY A 467 27.28 -23.01 20.57
CA GLY A 467 26.56 -22.52 21.74
C GLY A 467 26.58 -23.51 22.90
N THR A 468 26.06 -23.08 24.05
CA THR A 468 25.91 -23.93 25.24
C THR A 468 24.95 -25.09 24.98
N GLY A 469 25.33 -26.30 25.40
CA GLY A 469 24.51 -27.51 25.22
C GLY A 469 24.36 -27.99 23.77
N GLY A 470 25.28 -27.64 22.86
CA GLY A 470 25.29 -28.14 21.47
C GLY A 470 24.34 -27.43 20.51
N LYS A 471 23.65 -26.37 20.96
CA LYS A 471 22.77 -25.54 20.12
C LYS A 471 23.59 -24.46 19.40
N SER A 472 23.16 -24.06 18.20
CA SER A 472 23.74 -22.90 17.51
C SER A 472 23.27 -21.60 18.19
N PRO A 473 24.18 -20.65 18.52
CA PRO A 473 23.81 -19.38 19.14
C PRO A 473 23.06 -18.48 18.15
N ILE A 474 22.33 -17.47 18.66
CA ILE A 474 21.69 -16.45 17.81
C ILE A 474 22.72 -15.42 17.35
N LEU A 475 23.69 -15.09 18.22
CA LEU A 475 24.76 -14.15 17.93
C LEU A 475 26.11 -14.87 17.85
N SER A 476 26.82 -14.70 16.74
CA SER A 476 28.22 -15.10 16.62
C SER A 476 29.14 -14.34 17.59
N ASP A 477 30.24 -14.98 17.99
CA ASP A 477 31.27 -14.36 18.85
C ASP A 477 31.82 -13.06 18.23
N ALA A 478 31.97 -13.04 16.90
CA ALA A 478 32.42 -11.87 16.14
C ALA A 478 31.46 -10.67 16.28
N LEU A 479 30.13 -10.91 16.22
CA LEU A 479 29.15 -9.84 16.42
C LEU A 479 29.09 -9.39 17.88
N VAL A 480 29.19 -10.30 18.85
CA VAL A 480 29.22 -9.96 20.27
C VAL A 480 30.44 -9.09 20.59
N ALA A 481 31.62 -9.46 20.08
CA ALA A 481 32.84 -8.68 20.24
C ALA A 481 32.74 -7.28 19.60
N ALA A 482 32.16 -7.21 18.39
CA ALA A 482 31.93 -5.93 17.72
C ALA A 482 30.95 -5.04 18.49
N LEU A 483 29.83 -5.59 18.99
CA LEU A 483 28.87 -4.87 19.82
C LEU A 483 29.54 -4.31 21.08
N ARG A 484 30.32 -5.13 21.79
CA ARG A 484 31.05 -4.69 22.98
C ARG A 484 32.00 -3.54 22.67
N SER A 485 32.74 -3.63 21.56
CA SER A 485 33.65 -2.58 21.11
C SER A 485 32.92 -1.28 20.77
N THR A 486 31.78 -1.36 20.07
CA THR A 486 30.93 -0.22 19.73
C THR A 486 30.37 0.46 20.98
N LEU A 487 29.82 -0.31 21.92
CA LEU A 487 29.31 0.21 23.19
C LEU A 487 30.41 0.87 24.04
N ASN A 488 31.61 0.28 24.08
CA ASN A 488 32.75 0.85 24.81
C ASN A 488 33.21 2.20 24.24
N ARG A 489 32.98 2.46 22.93
CA ARG A 489 33.26 3.76 22.31
C ARG A 489 32.12 4.77 22.49
N GLY A 490 31.02 4.40 23.15
CA GLY A 490 29.82 5.24 23.25
C GLY A 490 29.07 5.41 21.92
N GLU A 491 29.31 4.50 20.96
CA GLU A 491 28.67 4.49 19.66
C GLU A 491 27.43 3.58 19.67
N GLN A 492 26.55 3.73 18.67
CA GLN A 492 25.30 2.97 18.58
C GLN A 492 25.40 1.84 17.55
N ALA A 493 24.59 0.78 17.77
CA ALA A 493 24.50 -0.37 16.89
C ALA A 493 23.06 -0.63 16.40
N LEU A 494 22.94 -1.12 15.17
CA LEU A 494 21.69 -1.60 14.59
C LEU A 494 21.75 -3.11 14.36
N LEU A 495 20.85 -3.87 14.97
CA LEU A 495 20.67 -5.28 14.68
C LEU A 495 19.43 -5.52 13.83
N PHE A 496 19.64 -6.12 12.67
CA PHE A 496 18.60 -6.39 11.69
C PHE A 496 18.19 -7.86 11.71
N LEU A 497 16.87 -8.09 11.73
CA LEU A 497 16.27 -9.42 11.61
C LEU A 497 15.09 -9.41 10.62
N ASN A 498 15.07 -10.36 9.70
CA ASN A 498 14.04 -10.43 8.67
C ASN A 498 12.72 -11.01 9.21
N LYS A 499 11.79 -10.10 9.57
CA LYS A 499 10.36 -10.31 9.86
C LYS A 499 9.98 -10.86 11.26
N ARG A 500 8.71 -10.58 11.60
CA ARG A 500 7.97 -10.74 12.86
C ARG A 500 7.86 -12.17 13.45
N GLY A 501 7.97 -13.23 12.65
CA GLY A 501 7.50 -14.58 13.02
C GLY A 501 8.58 -15.65 13.12
N PHE A 502 8.29 -16.74 13.82
CA PHE A 502 9.06 -17.99 13.89
C PHE A 502 9.00 -18.80 12.57
N ASP A 503 9.02 -18.15 11.40
CA ASP A 503 9.12 -18.88 10.14
C ASP A 503 10.51 -19.51 10.09
N THR A 504 10.54 -20.74 10.54
CA THR A 504 11.73 -21.55 10.70
C THR A 504 11.98 -22.25 9.38
N PHE A 505 13.22 -22.23 8.92
CA PHE A 505 13.65 -23.02 7.78
C PHE A 505 14.45 -24.23 8.26
N LEU A 506 14.40 -25.30 7.48
CA LEU A 506 15.20 -26.48 7.73
C LEU A 506 16.62 -26.28 7.19
N VAL A 507 17.60 -26.39 8.07
CA VAL A 507 19.02 -26.32 7.74
C VAL A 507 19.83 -27.33 8.53
N CYS A 508 20.83 -27.94 7.89
CA CYS A 508 21.84 -28.72 8.58
C CYS A 508 22.89 -27.78 9.19
N ALA A 509 23.02 -27.76 10.52
CA ALA A 509 24.02 -26.94 11.20
C ALA A 509 25.46 -27.46 11.04
N ASP A 510 25.63 -28.69 10.55
CA ASP A 510 26.96 -29.28 10.27
C ASP A 510 27.53 -28.77 8.95
N CYS A 511 26.75 -28.80 7.86
CA CYS A 511 27.24 -28.49 6.52
C CYS A 511 26.53 -27.32 5.82
N GLY A 512 25.47 -26.76 6.41
CA GLY A 512 24.66 -25.68 5.83
C GLY A 512 23.69 -26.13 4.74
N TYR A 513 23.46 -27.43 4.59
CA TYR A 513 22.50 -27.95 3.60
C TYR A 513 21.08 -27.43 3.88
N THR A 514 20.52 -26.76 2.88
CA THR A 514 19.13 -26.25 2.86
C THR A 514 18.22 -27.22 2.14
N PHE A 515 17.06 -27.50 2.70
CA PHE A 515 16.10 -28.44 2.13
C PHE A 515 15.26 -27.71 1.07
N SER A 516 15.65 -27.79 -0.21
CA SER A 516 14.95 -27.14 -1.34
C SER A 516 14.12 -28.12 -2.19
N CYS A 517 13.11 -27.58 -2.88
CA CYS A 517 12.29 -28.30 -3.84
C CYS A 517 13.02 -28.45 -5.18
N PRO A 518 13.13 -29.66 -5.76
CA PRO A 518 13.77 -29.86 -7.06
C PRO A 518 13.00 -29.21 -8.21
N ASN A 519 11.68 -29.02 -8.07
CA ASN A 519 10.82 -28.50 -9.14
C ASN A 519 10.70 -26.97 -9.12
N CYS A 520 10.99 -26.33 -7.99
CA CYS A 520 10.71 -24.90 -7.79
C CYS A 520 11.90 -24.10 -7.27
N ALA A 521 12.99 -24.76 -6.85
CA ALA A 521 14.13 -24.13 -6.20
C ALA A 521 13.79 -23.27 -4.96
N VAL A 522 12.64 -23.53 -4.32
CA VAL A 522 12.19 -22.89 -3.07
C VAL A 522 12.42 -23.81 -1.88
N SER A 523 12.57 -23.26 -0.67
CA SER A 523 12.77 -24.06 0.55
C SER A 523 11.50 -24.83 0.96
N LEU A 524 11.68 -26.08 1.39
CA LEU A 524 10.65 -26.98 1.88
C LEU A 524 10.30 -26.66 3.34
N LYS A 525 9.01 -26.75 3.68
CA LYS A 525 8.53 -26.61 5.07
C LYS A 525 8.39 -27.97 5.73
N SER A 526 8.75 -28.04 7.03
CA SER A 526 8.55 -29.23 7.85
C SER A 526 7.10 -29.31 8.33
N HIS A 527 6.50 -30.50 8.22
CA HIS A 527 5.20 -30.83 8.80
C HIS A 527 5.38 -31.99 9.79
N PRO A 528 5.69 -31.69 11.07
CA PRO A 528 6.04 -32.72 12.05
C PRO A 528 4.93 -33.73 12.29
N ALA A 529 3.66 -33.30 12.26
CA ALA A 529 2.50 -34.16 12.45
C ALA A 529 2.38 -35.26 11.38
N GLU A 530 2.82 -34.97 10.15
CA GLU A 530 2.77 -35.88 9.00
C GLU A 530 4.13 -36.55 8.73
N ASN A 531 5.18 -36.17 9.47
CA ASN A 531 6.57 -36.60 9.27
C ASN A 531 7.08 -36.41 7.82
N VAL A 532 6.67 -35.31 7.18
CA VAL A 532 7.07 -34.95 5.81
C VAL A 532 7.63 -33.53 5.74
N VAL A 533 8.48 -33.30 4.74
CA VAL A 533 8.86 -31.96 4.30
C VAL A 533 8.20 -31.69 2.94
N LYS A 534 7.48 -30.58 2.84
CA LYS A 534 6.56 -30.29 1.73
C LYS A 534 6.82 -28.91 1.10
N CYS A 535 6.72 -28.86 -0.22
CA CYS A 535 6.73 -27.65 -1.02
C CYS A 535 5.29 -27.15 -1.17
N HIS A 536 5.02 -25.91 -0.76
CA HIS A 536 3.69 -25.29 -0.89
C HIS A 536 3.41 -24.65 -2.26
N TYR A 537 4.32 -24.83 -3.22
CA TYR A 537 4.23 -24.29 -4.59
C TYR A 537 3.72 -25.36 -5.54
N CYS A 538 4.46 -26.47 -5.62
CA CYS A 538 4.16 -27.57 -6.52
C CYS A 538 3.68 -28.83 -5.81
N ASP A 539 3.36 -28.74 -4.51
CA ASP A 539 2.92 -29.87 -3.67
C ASP A 539 3.93 -31.02 -3.48
N TYR A 540 5.17 -30.86 -3.99
CA TYR A 540 6.25 -31.85 -3.83
C TYR A 540 6.49 -32.16 -2.35
N SER A 541 6.46 -33.44 -1.97
CA SER A 541 6.67 -33.89 -0.60
C SER A 541 7.66 -35.04 -0.54
N ARG A 542 8.40 -35.12 0.57
CA ARG A 542 9.25 -36.28 0.91
C ARG A 542 9.19 -36.52 2.41
N ARG A 543 9.46 -37.75 2.85
CA ARG A 543 9.58 -38.06 4.28
C ARG A 543 10.70 -37.22 4.91
N ALA A 544 10.49 -36.76 6.14
CA ALA A 544 11.55 -36.12 6.90
C ALA A 544 12.62 -37.16 7.24
N VAL A 545 13.88 -36.82 6.95
CA VAL A 545 15.03 -37.69 7.22
C VAL A 545 15.76 -37.19 8.48
N PRO A 546 16.19 -38.09 9.39
CA PRO A 546 16.90 -37.69 10.61
C PRO A 546 18.35 -37.27 10.36
N LEU A 547 18.92 -37.68 9.21
CA LEU A 547 20.29 -37.37 8.82
C LEU A 547 20.31 -36.47 7.59
N CYS A 548 21.30 -35.58 7.53
CA CYS A 548 21.50 -34.70 6.40
C CYS A 548 21.82 -35.53 5.13
N PRO A 549 21.11 -35.34 4.02
CA PRO A 549 21.37 -36.08 2.78
C PRO A 549 22.72 -35.73 2.13
N ARG A 550 23.36 -34.62 2.55
CA ARG A 550 24.64 -34.16 2.00
C ARG A 550 25.84 -34.65 2.81
N CYS A 551 25.79 -34.54 4.14
CA CYS A 551 26.95 -34.82 5.00
C CYS A 551 26.72 -35.94 6.02
N GLY A 552 25.52 -36.53 6.06
CA GLY A 552 25.16 -37.54 7.07
C GLY A 552 24.99 -37.00 8.50
N GLY A 553 25.18 -35.69 8.73
CA GLY A 553 25.10 -35.07 10.05
C GLY A 553 23.68 -35.05 10.62
N GLY A 554 23.56 -35.24 11.94
CA GLY A 554 22.28 -35.29 12.65
C GLY A 554 21.75 -33.93 13.14
N ARG A 555 22.50 -32.83 13.00
CA ARG A 555 22.06 -31.51 13.49
C ARG A 555 21.17 -30.79 12.47
N ILE A 556 20.00 -31.34 12.20
CA ILE A 556 18.97 -30.67 11.39
C ILE A 556 18.17 -29.74 12.29
N LEU A 557 18.32 -28.44 12.07
CA LEU A 557 17.66 -27.40 12.84
C LEU A 557 16.46 -26.84 12.08
N ASN A 558 15.43 -26.51 12.85
CA ASN A 558 14.39 -25.61 12.41
C ASN A 558 14.76 -24.20 12.90
N TYR A 559 15.51 -23.46 12.09
CA TYR A 559 16.17 -22.23 12.52
C TYR A 559 15.33 -20.99 12.20
N GLY A 560 15.11 -20.15 13.21
CA GLY A 560 14.42 -18.86 13.11
C GLY A 560 14.42 -18.16 14.48
N ALA A 561 14.99 -16.96 14.56
CA ALA A 561 14.98 -16.14 15.78
C ALA A 561 13.97 -15.00 15.61
N GLY A 562 13.09 -14.79 16.58
CA GLY A 562 12.22 -13.61 16.62
C GLY A 562 12.91 -12.41 17.27
N THR A 563 12.42 -11.20 16.99
CA THR A 563 12.97 -9.95 17.56
C THR A 563 12.94 -9.94 19.09
N GLN A 564 11.91 -10.54 19.72
CA GLN A 564 11.81 -10.69 21.17
C GLN A 564 12.89 -11.61 21.77
N LYS A 565 13.20 -12.72 21.10
CA LYS A 565 14.22 -13.66 21.56
C LYS A 565 15.61 -13.04 21.49
N LEU A 566 15.86 -12.27 20.42
CA LEU A 566 17.08 -11.51 20.24
C LEU A 566 17.23 -10.41 21.31
N GLU A 567 16.17 -9.66 21.60
CA GLU A 567 16.15 -8.65 22.67
C GLU A 567 16.49 -9.26 24.04
N ALA A 568 15.89 -10.41 24.39
CA ALA A 568 16.19 -11.12 25.63
C ALA A 568 17.66 -11.59 25.71
N GLU A 569 18.21 -12.11 24.60
CA GLU A 569 19.62 -12.53 24.53
C GLU A 569 20.57 -11.33 24.68
N LEU A 570 20.27 -10.21 24.02
CA LEU A 570 21.03 -8.97 24.17
C LEU A 570 20.99 -8.43 25.59
N GLN A 571 19.81 -8.42 26.22
CA GLN A 571 19.65 -7.96 27.60
C GLN A 571 20.45 -8.82 28.58
N SER A 572 20.56 -10.13 28.31
CA SER A 572 21.40 -11.05 29.08
C SER A 572 22.90 -10.79 28.89
N LEU A 573 23.34 -10.44 27.68
CA LEU A 573 24.75 -10.23 27.35
C LEU A 573 25.24 -8.81 27.72
N PHE A 574 24.36 -7.81 27.64
CA PHE A 574 24.66 -6.40 27.81
C PHE A 574 23.65 -5.75 28.76
N SER A 575 23.67 -6.14 30.04
CA SER A 575 22.68 -5.69 31.04
C SER A 575 22.62 -4.17 31.26
N LYS A 576 23.69 -3.43 30.92
CA LYS A 576 23.76 -1.97 31.04
C LYS A 576 23.37 -1.22 29.76
N ALA A 577 23.21 -1.91 28.63
CA ALA A 577 22.90 -1.26 27.35
C ALA A 577 21.41 -0.91 27.25
N ARG A 578 21.10 0.26 26.68
CA ARG A 578 19.72 0.70 26.43
C ARG A 578 19.26 0.12 25.11
N ILE A 579 18.52 -0.99 25.18
CA ILE A 579 18.05 -1.73 24.01
C ILE A 579 16.62 -1.30 23.69
N SER A 580 16.31 -1.09 22.40
CA SER A 580 14.96 -0.82 21.94
C SER A 580 14.63 -1.65 20.71
N ARG A 581 13.33 -1.93 20.50
CA ARG A 581 12.83 -2.69 19.36
C ARG A 581 11.93 -1.83 18.49
N MET A 582 12.13 -1.92 17.18
CA MET A 582 11.32 -1.24 16.18
C MET A 582 10.79 -2.24 15.14
N ASP A 583 9.53 -2.61 15.33
CA ASP A 583 8.76 -3.50 14.46
C ASP A 583 7.26 -3.18 14.50
N SER A 584 6.46 -3.95 13.77
CA SER A 584 5.03 -3.69 13.62
C SER A 584 4.24 -3.71 14.92
N ASP A 585 4.70 -4.45 15.94
CA ASP A 585 3.98 -4.58 17.21
C ASP A 585 4.26 -3.39 18.14
N THR A 586 5.50 -2.90 18.14
CA THR A 586 5.93 -1.71 18.90
C THR A 586 5.48 -0.39 18.28
N THR A 587 5.20 -0.38 16.97
CA THR A 587 4.86 0.84 16.21
C THR A 587 3.35 1.04 15.93
N THR A 588 2.48 0.24 16.54
CA THR A 588 1.02 0.28 16.30
C THR A 588 0.35 1.61 16.69
N ARG A 589 0.88 2.33 17.68
CA ARG A 589 0.35 3.63 18.11
C ARG A 589 0.90 4.76 17.24
N ARG A 590 0.05 5.69 16.81
CA ARG A 590 0.46 6.88 16.04
C ARG A 590 1.55 7.65 16.80
N GLY A 591 2.66 7.96 16.11
CA GLY A 591 3.82 8.67 16.67
C GLY A 591 4.80 7.84 17.50
N SER A 592 4.57 6.52 17.68
CA SER A 592 5.51 5.65 18.41
C SER A 592 6.85 5.48 17.67
N GLN A 593 6.80 5.32 16.35
CA GLN A 593 7.99 5.28 15.50
C GLN A 593 8.83 6.54 15.62
N GLU A 594 8.21 7.72 15.55
CA GLU A 594 8.88 9.03 15.68
C GLU A 594 9.59 9.15 17.04
N LYS A 595 8.98 8.66 18.11
CA LYS A 595 9.59 8.67 19.45
C LYS A 595 10.84 7.81 19.53
N ILE A 596 10.81 6.59 18.98
CA ILE A 596 11.97 5.67 18.98
C ILE A 596 13.11 6.28 18.17
N LEU A 597 12.80 6.84 16.99
CA LEU A 597 13.79 7.48 16.13
C LEU A 597 14.41 8.71 16.79
N ALA A 598 13.60 9.58 17.40
CA ALA A 598 14.10 10.75 18.11
C ALA A 598 14.94 10.37 19.34
N ALA A 599 14.58 9.29 20.04
CA ALA A 599 15.39 8.75 21.15
C ALA A 599 16.73 8.21 20.64
N LEU A 600 16.75 7.54 19.48
CA LEU A 600 17.98 7.08 18.85
C LEU A 600 18.88 8.26 18.45
N GLU A 601 18.32 9.30 17.81
CA GLU A 601 19.07 10.52 17.44
C GLU A 601 19.65 11.25 18.65
N ARG A 602 18.94 11.28 19.78
CA ARG A 602 19.42 11.86 21.05
C ARG A 602 20.43 10.99 21.80
N GLY A 603 20.76 9.80 21.29
CA GLY A 603 21.66 8.88 21.97
C GLY A 603 21.05 8.27 23.24
N GLU A 604 19.71 8.13 23.31
CA GLU A 604 18.99 7.48 24.41
C GLU A 604 18.89 5.95 24.24
N ILE A 605 19.22 5.43 23.05
CA ILE A 605 19.19 4.02 22.68
C ILE A 605 20.59 3.62 22.21
N ASP A 606 21.18 2.57 22.77
CA ASP A 606 22.51 2.08 22.37
C ASP A 606 22.42 1.02 21.28
N ILE A 607 21.40 0.15 21.36
CA ILE A 607 21.16 -0.92 20.38
C ILE A 607 19.71 -0.86 19.92
N LEU A 608 19.51 -0.68 18.62
CA LEU A 608 18.20 -0.80 17.99
C LEU A 608 18.06 -2.17 17.33
N VAL A 609 17.05 -2.94 17.76
CA VAL A 609 16.66 -4.19 17.12
C VAL A 609 15.52 -3.92 16.14
N GLY A 610 15.77 -4.14 14.86
CA GLY A 610 14.90 -3.71 13.78
C GLY A 610 14.52 -4.81 12.79
N THR A 611 13.33 -4.70 12.24
CA THR A 611 12.97 -5.38 10.98
C THR A 611 13.16 -4.42 9.79
N GLN A 612 12.55 -4.72 8.64
CA GLN A 612 12.61 -3.88 7.43
C GLN A 612 12.25 -2.40 7.66
N MET A 613 11.53 -2.07 8.73
CA MET A 613 11.18 -0.67 9.08
C MET A 613 12.41 0.20 9.39
N VAL A 614 13.49 -0.37 9.92
CA VAL A 614 14.69 0.41 10.29
C VAL A 614 15.61 0.65 9.08
N ALA A 615 15.43 -0.11 8.01
CA ALA A 615 16.28 -0.04 6.81
C ALA A 615 15.87 1.08 5.82
N LYS A 616 14.70 1.71 5.97
CA LYS A 616 14.13 2.63 4.97
C LYS A 616 13.93 4.05 5.51
N GLY A 617 14.18 5.05 4.68
CA GLY A 617 13.73 6.44 4.92
C GLY A 617 14.44 7.26 6.01
N HIS A 618 15.34 6.66 6.80
CA HIS A 618 16.02 7.34 7.92
C HIS A 618 17.55 7.31 7.77
N ASP A 619 18.22 8.37 8.20
CA ASP A 619 19.68 8.49 8.23
C ASP A 619 20.15 8.55 9.69
N PHE A 620 21.13 7.72 10.05
CA PHE A 620 21.59 7.56 11.43
C PHE A 620 23.10 7.77 11.51
N PRO A 621 23.57 9.02 11.70
CA PRO A 621 24.99 9.34 11.65
C PRO A 621 25.81 8.65 12.76
N SER A 622 25.18 8.36 13.90
CA SER A 622 25.80 7.76 15.08
C SER A 622 25.86 6.23 15.07
N ILE A 623 25.27 5.57 14.05
CA ILE A 623 25.34 4.11 13.90
C ILE A 623 26.61 3.72 13.17
N THR A 624 27.53 3.07 13.91
CA THR A 624 28.82 2.62 13.39
C THR A 624 28.89 1.12 13.16
N LEU A 625 27.98 0.35 13.77
CA LEU A 625 27.88 -1.11 13.60
C LEU A 625 26.48 -1.51 13.15
N VAL A 626 26.42 -2.34 12.10
CA VAL A 626 25.20 -2.99 11.64
C VAL A 626 25.37 -4.50 11.67
N GLY A 627 24.56 -5.20 12.45
CA GLY A 627 24.58 -6.67 12.53
C GLY A 627 23.34 -7.28 11.88
N VAL A 628 23.52 -8.08 10.83
CA VAL A 628 22.45 -8.91 10.27
C VAL A 628 22.48 -10.27 10.96
N VAL A 629 21.45 -10.54 11.76
CA VAL A 629 21.41 -11.70 12.67
C VAL A 629 21.21 -13.01 11.92
N SER A 630 20.44 -13.00 10.82
CA SER A 630 20.25 -14.18 9.97
C SER A 630 19.92 -13.75 8.55
N ALA A 631 20.87 -13.94 7.63
CA ALA A 631 20.57 -13.79 6.20
C ALA A 631 19.75 -14.98 5.67
N ASP A 632 19.93 -16.17 6.24
CA ASP A 632 19.30 -17.41 5.76
C ASP A 632 17.77 -17.37 5.82
N THR A 633 17.19 -16.65 6.79
CA THR A 633 15.73 -16.48 6.88
C THR A 633 15.17 -15.83 5.62
N SER A 634 15.90 -14.88 5.03
CA SER A 634 15.50 -14.25 3.76
C SER A 634 15.78 -15.13 2.55
N LEU A 635 16.93 -15.81 2.51
CA LEU A 635 17.34 -16.70 1.40
C LEU A 635 16.44 -17.92 1.26
N ASN A 636 15.94 -18.43 2.38
CA ASN A 636 15.06 -19.61 2.43
C ASN A 636 13.58 -19.25 2.47
N MET A 637 13.24 -17.97 2.23
CA MET A 637 11.85 -17.61 2.00
C MET A 637 11.38 -18.37 0.75
N PRO A 638 10.19 -18.99 0.77
CA PRO A 638 9.72 -19.68 -0.40
C PRO A 638 9.24 -18.63 -1.42
N ASP A 639 10.15 -18.00 -2.14
CA ASP A 639 9.88 -17.00 -3.16
C ASP A 639 11.05 -17.11 -4.15
N PHE A 640 10.77 -17.18 -5.44
CA PHE A 640 11.83 -17.26 -6.45
C PHE A 640 12.73 -16.00 -6.46
N ARG A 641 12.28 -14.92 -5.82
CA ARG A 641 13.04 -13.67 -5.61
C ARG A 641 13.72 -13.60 -4.25
N ALA A 642 13.83 -14.69 -3.51
CA ALA A 642 14.45 -14.71 -2.19
C ALA A 642 15.88 -14.13 -2.24
N ALA A 643 16.70 -14.59 -3.18
CA ALA A 643 18.07 -14.11 -3.35
C ALA A 643 18.14 -12.61 -3.71
N GLU A 644 17.30 -12.16 -4.64
CA GLU A 644 17.14 -10.74 -5.01
C GLU A 644 16.76 -9.87 -3.79
N LYS A 645 15.71 -10.27 -3.06
CA LYS A 645 15.25 -9.56 -1.86
C LYS A 645 16.33 -9.54 -0.78
N THR A 646 17.05 -10.65 -0.59
CA THR A 646 18.17 -10.72 0.34
C THR A 646 19.27 -9.75 -0.06
N PHE A 647 19.71 -9.76 -1.31
CA PHE A 647 20.76 -8.86 -1.80
C PHE A 647 20.37 -7.38 -1.59
N GLN A 648 19.16 -7.00 -2.01
CA GLN A 648 18.64 -5.64 -1.87
C GLN A 648 18.60 -5.21 -0.40
N MET A 649 18.04 -6.06 0.46
CA MET A 649 17.93 -5.82 1.90
C MET A 649 19.30 -5.65 2.56
N LEU A 650 20.25 -6.54 2.27
CA LEU A 650 21.60 -6.48 2.85
C LEU A 650 22.35 -5.24 2.41
N THR A 651 22.25 -4.87 1.13
CA THR A 651 22.89 -3.67 0.59
C THR A 651 22.27 -2.39 1.17
N GLN A 652 20.94 -2.37 1.33
CA GLN A 652 20.23 -1.26 1.94
C GLN A 652 20.60 -1.09 3.43
N VAL A 653 20.60 -2.18 4.18
CA VAL A 653 20.99 -2.23 5.61
C VAL A 653 22.46 -1.84 5.78
N ALA A 654 23.35 -2.34 4.92
CA ALA A 654 24.76 -1.93 4.91
C ALA A 654 24.90 -0.43 4.67
N GLY A 655 24.14 0.13 3.73
CA GLY A 655 24.14 1.56 3.42
C GLY A 655 23.61 2.50 4.51
N ARG A 656 23.13 1.99 5.65
CA ARG A 656 22.72 2.79 6.81
C ARG A 656 23.84 3.05 7.81
N GLY A 657 24.88 2.22 7.84
CA GLY A 657 26.05 2.43 8.68
C GLY A 657 27.06 3.36 8.02
N GLY A 658 27.67 4.27 8.80
CA GLY A 658 28.82 5.06 8.36
C GLY A 658 28.51 6.18 7.36
N ARG A 659 27.36 6.85 7.52
CA ARG A 659 27.03 8.10 6.80
C ARG A 659 27.55 9.36 7.53
N GLY A 660 28.04 9.19 8.75
CA GLY A 660 28.80 10.20 9.49
C GLY A 660 30.26 10.28 9.02
N ARG A 661 31.15 10.76 9.89
CA ARG A 661 32.60 10.82 9.62
C ARG A 661 33.30 9.46 9.75
N THR A 662 32.73 8.55 10.54
CA THR A 662 33.28 7.23 10.85
C THR A 662 32.81 6.17 9.86
N ALA A 663 33.73 5.37 9.34
CA ALA A 663 33.39 4.26 8.45
C ALA A 663 32.60 3.19 9.23
N GLY A 664 31.41 2.85 8.71
CA GLY A 664 30.56 1.82 9.30
C GLY A 664 31.11 0.42 9.06
N ARG A 665 30.87 -0.49 10.02
CA ARG A 665 31.14 -1.92 9.90
C ARG A 665 29.83 -2.70 9.82
N VAL A 666 29.75 -3.66 8.91
CA VAL A 666 28.58 -4.53 8.76
C VAL A 666 29.01 -5.97 9.00
N ILE A 667 28.28 -6.69 9.85
CA ILE A 667 28.52 -8.12 10.11
C ILE A 667 27.27 -8.90 9.74
N ILE A 668 27.40 -9.85 8.81
CA ILE A 668 26.30 -10.70 8.35
C ILE A 668 26.52 -12.12 8.83
N GLN A 669 25.58 -12.65 9.60
CA GLN A 669 25.62 -14.04 10.06
C GLN A 669 24.79 -14.95 9.14
N THR A 670 25.37 -16.10 8.80
CA THR A 670 24.71 -17.07 7.92
C THR A 670 25.26 -18.49 8.05
N PHE A 671 24.44 -19.49 7.76
CA PHE A 671 24.87 -20.88 7.57
C PHE A 671 25.36 -21.17 6.14
N ASN A 672 25.10 -20.27 5.19
CA ASN A 672 25.47 -20.43 3.78
C ASN A 672 26.32 -19.25 3.26
N PRO A 673 27.54 -19.01 3.78
CA PRO A 673 28.35 -17.85 3.41
C PRO A 673 28.79 -17.83 1.94
N ALA A 674 28.75 -18.98 1.26
CA ALA A 674 29.11 -19.11 -0.15
C ALA A 674 27.97 -18.74 -1.12
N HIS A 675 26.76 -18.50 -0.62
CA HIS A 675 25.62 -18.13 -1.45
C HIS A 675 25.92 -16.86 -2.27
N TYR A 676 25.59 -16.88 -3.57
CA TYR A 676 25.96 -15.80 -4.50
C TYR A 676 25.46 -14.42 -4.08
N ALA A 677 24.20 -14.34 -3.61
CA ALA A 677 23.65 -13.10 -3.07
C ALA A 677 24.52 -12.48 -1.97
N LEU A 678 25.14 -13.28 -1.10
CA LEU A 678 26.01 -12.81 -0.02
C LEU A 678 27.41 -12.45 -0.51
N ARG A 679 27.98 -13.28 -1.40
CA ARG A 679 29.28 -13.05 -2.03
C ARG A 679 29.30 -11.72 -2.78
N HIS A 680 28.25 -11.42 -3.54
CA HIS A 680 28.12 -10.16 -4.27
C HIS A 680 27.73 -8.98 -3.37
N ALA A 681 26.88 -9.20 -2.36
CA ALA A 681 26.56 -8.16 -1.38
C ALA A 681 27.82 -7.67 -0.66
N ARG A 682 28.75 -8.58 -0.31
CA ARG A 682 30.04 -8.24 0.33
C ARG A 682 30.85 -7.20 -0.45
N GLY A 683 30.82 -7.26 -1.78
CA GLY A 683 31.52 -6.34 -2.67
C GLY A 683 30.67 -5.18 -3.18
N HIS A 684 29.43 -5.03 -2.71
CA HIS A 684 28.44 -4.08 -3.23
C HIS A 684 28.25 -4.16 -4.76
N ASN A 685 28.45 -5.35 -5.34
CA ASN A 685 28.46 -5.54 -6.79
C ASN A 685 27.09 -6.03 -7.28
N TYR A 686 26.21 -5.09 -7.60
CA TYR A 686 24.89 -5.40 -8.14
C TYR A 686 24.96 -6.06 -9.52
N LEU A 687 25.90 -5.64 -10.38
CA LEU A 687 25.98 -6.17 -11.74
C LEU A 687 26.30 -7.67 -11.74
N SER A 688 27.31 -8.09 -10.99
CA SER A 688 27.66 -9.51 -10.89
C SER A 688 26.59 -10.32 -10.17
N PHE A 689 25.86 -9.73 -9.21
CA PHE A 689 24.65 -10.35 -8.66
C PHE A 689 23.60 -10.59 -9.76
N TYR A 690 23.30 -9.56 -10.56
CA TYR A 690 22.30 -9.64 -11.62
C TYR A 690 22.66 -10.68 -12.68
N GLU A 691 23.92 -10.72 -13.13
CA GLU A 691 24.40 -11.68 -14.14
C GLU A 691 24.25 -13.14 -13.69
N GLU A 692 24.44 -13.42 -12.41
CA GLU A 692 24.25 -14.77 -11.86
C GLU A 692 22.75 -15.08 -11.63
N GLU A 693 21.98 -14.13 -11.09
CA GLU A 693 20.54 -14.28 -10.84
C GLU A 693 19.73 -14.47 -12.13
N ILE A 694 20.05 -13.71 -13.18
CA ILE A 694 19.26 -13.70 -14.42
C ILE A 694 19.31 -15.04 -15.14
N GLU A 695 20.43 -15.77 -15.06
CA GLU A 695 20.55 -17.11 -15.65
C GLU A 695 19.66 -18.13 -14.95
N PHE A 696 19.52 -18.08 -13.61
CA PHE A 696 18.54 -18.89 -12.90
C PHE A 696 17.11 -18.56 -13.30
N ARG A 697 16.77 -17.27 -13.45
CA ARG A 697 15.43 -16.85 -13.91
C ARG A 697 15.14 -17.36 -15.32
N LYS A 698 16.12 -17.32 -16.20
CA LYS A 698 16.01 -17.80 -17.59
C LYS A 698 15.80 -19.31 -17.64
N ALA A 699 16.62 -20.08 -16.91
CA ALA A 699 16.53 -21.54 -16.85
C ALA A 699 15.17 -22.02 -16.33
N LEU A 700 14.63 -21.36 -15.30
CA LEU A 700 13.35 -21.73 -14.67
C LEU A 700 12.13 -21.03 -15.28
N LYS A 701 12.33 -20.21 -16.31
CA LYS A 701 11.30 -19.39 -16.99
C LYS A 701 10.54 -18.47 -16.02
N TYR A 702 11.23 -17.92 -15.02
CA TYR A 702 10.69 -16.91 -14.11
C TYR A 702 10.77 -15.51 -14.73
N PRO A 703 9.96 -14.54 -14.24
CA PRO A 703 10.08 -13.15 -14.64
C PRO A 703 11.54 -12.66 -14.57
N PRO A 704 12.06 -12.01 -15.63
CA PRO A 704 11.33 -11.42 -16.77
C PRO A 704 11.10 -12.34 -18.00
N PHE A 705 11.49 -13.61 -17.98
CA PHE A 705 11.40 -14.53 -19.12
C PHE A 705 10.07 -15.29 -19.25
N GLY A 706 9.18 -15.07 -18.29
CA GLY A 706 7.83 -15.62 -18.23
C GLY A 706 6.96 -14.76 -17.33
N HIS A 707 5.66 -15.01 -17.39
CA HIS A 707 4.62 -14.41 -16.56
C HIS A 707 4.07 -15.43 -15.57
N ILE A 708 3.47 -14.93 -14.49
CA ILE A 708 2.83 -15.75 -13.48
C ILE A 708 1.47 -15.12 -13.15
N ILE A 709 0.42 -15.95 -13.09
CA ILE A 709 -0.86 -15.58 -12.50
C ILE A 709 -1.13 -16.57 -11.37
N ASN A 710 -1.35 -16.08 -10.15
CA ASN A 710 -1.69 -16.90 -9.00
C ASN A 710 -3.20 -16.79 -8.72
N LEU A 711 -3.91 -17.92 -8.78
CA LEU A 711 -5.30 -18.03 -8.36
C LEU A 711 -5.32 -18.44 -6.88
N ARG A 712 -5.73 -17.52 -6.00
CA ARG A 712 -5.82 -17.74 -4.55
C ARG A 712 -7.27 -18.08 -4.19
N LEU A 713 -7.50 -19.28 -3.68
CA LEU A 713 -8.81 -19.76 -3.23
C LEU A 713 -8.91 -19.65 -1.71
N SER A 714 -10.05 -19.15 -1.21
CA SER A 714 -10.35 -19.16 0.22
C SER A 714 -11.81 -19.50 0.53
N SER A 715 -12.03 -20.18 1.67
CA SER A 715 -13.36 -20.55 2.16
C SER A 715 -13.32 -20.86 3.65
N ALA A 716 -14.40 -20.56 4.37
CA ALA A 716 -14.60 -21.03 5.74
C ALA A 716 -14.87 -22.55 5.82
N LYS A 717 -15.37 -23.16 4.73
CA LYS A 717 -15.66 -24.60 4.63
C LYS A 717 -14.56 -25.30 3.84
N GLN A 718 -13.79 -26.14 4.53
CA GLN A 718 -12.66 -26.87 3.93
C GLN A 718 -13.11 -27.85 2.83
N ALA A 719 -14.15 -28.66 3.06
CA ALA A 719 -14.61 -29.64 2.07
C ALA A 719 -14.97 -28.98 0.71
N SER A 720 -15.69 -27.86 0.74
CA SER A 720 -16.04 -27.11 -0.48
C SER A 720 -14.82 -26.50 -1.16
N LEU A 721 -13.82 -26.07 -0.40
CA LEU A 721 -12.55 -25.57 -0.94
C LEU A 721 -11.80 -26.66 -1.69
N ASP A 722 -11.63 -27.82 -1.05
CA ASP A 722 -10.89 -28.95 -1.61
C ASP A 722 -11.57 -29.51 -2.87
N GLU A 723 -12.91 -29.55 -2.90
CA GLU A 723 -13.68 -29.91 -4.09
C GLU A 723 -13.51 -28.89 -5.22
N THR A 724 -13.73 -27.61 -4.94
CA THR A 724 -13.60 -26.54 -5.95
C THR A 724 -12.17 -26.48 -6.51
N ALA A 725 -11.16 -26.65 -5.66
CA ALA A 725 -9.77 -26.69 -6.10
C ALA A 725 -9.50 -27.90 -7.01
N ARG A 726 -9.95 -29.11 -6.65
CA ARG A 726 -9.79 -30.31 -7.50
C ARG A 726 -10.42 -30.13 -8.88
N GLU A 727 -11.64 -29.59 -8.94
CA GLU A 727 -12.33 -29.30 -10.19
C GLU A 727 -11.59 -28.24 -11.02
N LEU A 728 -11.23 -27.12 -10.39
CA LEU A 728 -10.48 -26.04 -11.03
C LEU A 728 -9.15 -26.53 -11.61
N GLY A 729 -8.43 -27.39 -10.88
CA GLY A 729 -7.18 -27.99 -11.36
C GLY A 729 -7.37 -28.95 -12.54
N ARG A 730 -8.45 -29.75 -12.53
CA ARG A 730 -8.81 -30.62 -13.66
C ARG A 730 -9.14 -29.81 -14.90
N ASP A 731 -10.00 -28.80 -14.76
CA ASP A 731 -10.41 -27.94 -15.86
C ASP A 731 -9.24 -27.11 -16.41
N ALA A 732 -8.37 -26.59 -15.54
CA ALA A 732 -7.18 -25.86 -15.96
C ALA A 732 -6.25 -26.74 -16.81
N ARG A 733 -6.00 -27.99 -16.40
CA ARG A 733 -5.20 -28.94 -17.17
C ARG A 733 -5.86 -29.32 -18.50
N ALA A 734 -7.18 -29.57 -18.50
CA ALA A 734 -7.92 -29.88 -19.72
C ALA A 734 -7.89 -28.73 -20.73
N LEU A 735 -8.05 -27.49 -20.26
CA LEU A 735 -7.97 -26.28 -21.10
C LEU A 735 -6.55 -25.98 -21.60
N CYS A 736 -5.53 -26.55 -20.97
CA CYS A 736 -4.13 -26.40 -21.36
C CYS A 736 -3.58 -27.60 -22.15
N ALA A 737 -4.38 -28.64 -22.40
CA ALA A 737 -3.94 -29.80 -23.17
C ALA A 737 -3.48 -29.36 -24.58
N GLY A 738 -2.25 -29.73 -24.97
CA GLY A 738 -1.60 -29.30 -26.20
C GLY A 738 -0.91 -27.92 -26.14
N LEU A 739 -0.90 -27.27 -24.98
CA LEU A 739 -0.22 -25.99 -24.74
C LEU A 739 0.90 -26.08 -23.69
N GLU A 740 1.39 -27.28 -23.38
CA GLU A 740 2.29 -27.57 -22.26
C GLU A 740 3.61 -26.80 -22.35
N ASN A 741 4.07 -26.50 -23.57
CA ASN A 741 5.29 -25.72 -23.81
C ASN A 741 5.09 -24.20 -23.66
N ILE A 742 3.84 -23.74 -23.57
CA ILE A 742 3.44 -22.33 -23.58
C ILE A 742 2.89 -21.89 -22.22
N VAL A 743 2.07 -22.76 -21.60
CA VAL A 743 1.43 -22.54 -20.30
C VAL A 743 1.59 -23.78 -19.43
N GLU A 744 2.11 -23.58 -18.23
CA GLU A 744 2.33 -24.58 -17.19
C GLU A 744 1.38 -24.30 -16.01
N ILE A 745 0.69 -25.34 -15.55
CA ILE A 745 -0.20 -25.28 -14.38
C ILE A 745 0.49 -25.96 -13.21
N ILE A 746 0.70 -25.19 -12.14
CA ILE A 746 1.33 -25.66 -10.90
C ILE A 746 0.29 -25.64 -9.78
N GLY A 747 0.08 -26.79 -9.14
CA GLY A 747 -0.97 -27.01 -8.14
C GLY A 747 -2.28 -27.53 -8.76
N PRO A 748 -3.43 -27.30 -8.11
CA PRO A 748 -3.63 -26.58 -6.85
C PRO A 748 -2.89 -27.22 -5.67
N ALA A 749 -2.41 -26.40 -4.74
CA ALA A 749 -1.72 -26.82 -3.53
C ALA A 749 -2.19 -26.01 -2.31
N GLN A 750 -1.95 -26.51 -1.10
CA GLN A 750 -2.21 -25.77 0.12
C GLN A 750 -1.28 -24.55 0.22
N SER A 751 -1.83 -23.36 0.44
CA SER A 751 -1.03 -22.14 0.58
C SER A 751 -0.05 -22.25 1.76
N PRO A 752 1.12 -21.58 1.73
CA PRO A 752 2.11 -21.63 2.81
C PRO A 752 1.54 -21.27 4.19
N LEU A 753 0.55 -20.38 4.22
CA LEU A 753 -0.31 -20.14 5.37
C LEU A 753 -1.70 -20.75 5.10
N ALA A 754 -1.91 -21.96 5.61
CA ALA A 754 -3.09 -22.79 5.34
C ALA A 754 -4.42 -22.17 5.83
N LYS A 755 -4.40 -21.34 6.87
CA LYS A 755 -5.61 -20.73 7.45
C LYS A 755 -5.35 -19.31 7.94
N ILE A 756 -6.22 -18.36 7.56
CA ILE A 756 -6.17 -16.95 7.99
C ILE A 756 -7.57 -16.49 8.35
N ARG A 757 -7.74 -15.89 9.53
CA ARG A 757 -9.04 -15.33 10.01
C ARG A 757 -10.21 -16.33 9.91
N GLY A 758 -9.95 -17.63 10.10
CA GLY A 758 -10.95 -18.68 10.03
C GLY A 758 -11.17 -19.28 8.64
N GLU A 759 -10.62 -18.70 7.57
CA GLU A 759 -10.72 -19.23 6.20
C GLU A 759 -9.53 -20.13 5.85
N HIS A 760 -9.81 -21.31 5.30
CA HIS A 760 -8.84 -22.21 4.70
C HIS A 760 -8.40 -21.67 3.35
N ARG A 761 -7.13 -21.88 2.97
CA ARG A 761 -6.51 -21.31 1.77
C ARG A 761 -5.81 -22.36 0.92
N GLN A 762 -6.05 -22.30 -0.38
CA GLN A 762 -5.34 -23.05 -1.42
C GLN A 762 -4.97 -22.10 -2.56
N GLN A 763 -3.99 -22.49 -3.37
CA GLN A 763 -3.55 -21.69 -4.51
C GLN A 763 -3.21 -22.55 -5.72
N MET A 764 -3.35 -21.99 -6.91
CA MET A 764 -2.90 -22.60 -8.16
C MET A 764 -2.22 -21.52 -9.02
N MET A 765 -1.05 -21.84 -9.55
CA MET A 765 -0.27 -20.92 -10.37
C MET A 765 -0.36 -21.31 -11.85
N ILE A 766 -0.52 -20.30 -12.69
CA ILE A 766 -0.42 -20.38 -14.14
C ILE A 766 0.88 -19.67 -14.52
N LYS A 767 1.85 -20.39 -15.07
CA LYS A 767 3.16 -19.85 -15.50
C LYS A 767 3.30 -20.02 -17.00
N GLY A 768 3.80 -19.02 -17.72
CA GLY A 768 3.91 -19.14 -19.19
C GLY A 768 4.52 -17.91 -19.85
N ARG A 769 4.64 -17.95 -21.18
CA ARG A 769 5.16 -16.82 -21.98
C ARG A 769 4.08 -16.00 -22.67
N ASP A 770 2.93 -16.60 -22.96
CA ASP A 770 1.80 -15.93 -23.63
C ASP A 770 0.84 -15.33 -22.61
N ASN A 771 1.01 -14.03 -22.36
CA ASN A 771 0.20 -13.31 -21.39
C ASN A 771 -1.31 -13.32 -21.73
N ARG A 772 -1.68 -13.23 -23.02
CA ARG A 772 -3.09 -13.16 -23.45
C ARG A 772 -3.81 -14.47 -23.18
N ARG A 773 -3.19 -15.60 -23.53
CA ARG A 773 -3.76 -16.93 -23.27
C ARG A 773 -3.89 -17.19 -21.77
N MET A 774 -2.88 -16.83 -20.98
CA MET A 774 -2.92 -16.96 -19.52
C MET A 774 -4.07 -16.14 -18.90
N HIS A 775 -4.26 -14.89 -19.35
CA HIS A 775 -5.38 -14.06 -18.89
C HIS A 775 -6.74 -14.66 -19.27
N SER A 776 -6.90 -15.11 -20.52
CA SER A 776 -8.14 -15.77 -20.96
C SER A 776 -8.43 -17.03 -20.15
N LEU A 777 -7.42 -17.83 -19.83
CA LEU A 777 -7.57 -19.02 -19.00
C LEU A 777 -8.01 -18.66 -17.58
N ALA A 778 -7.31 -17.72 -16.93
CA ALA A 778 -7.63 -17.27 -15.59
C ALA A 778 -9.06 -16.70 -15.50
N ALA A 779 -9.48 -15.88 -16.47
CA ALA A 779 -10.83 -15.33 -16.52
C ALA A 779 -11.92 -16.40 -16.67
N ARG A 780 -11.70 -17.43 -17.52
CA ARG A 780 -12.62 -18.56 -17.68
C ARG A 780 -12.75 -19.37 -16.39
N LEU A 781 -11.63 -19.68 -15.75
CA LEU A 781 -11.61 -20.42 -14.48
C LEU A 781 -12.30 -19.64 -13.35
N LEU A 782 -12.02 -18.33 -13.25
CA LEU A 782 -12.67 -17.45 -12.29
C LEU A 782 -14.20 -17.46 -12.48
N LYS A 783 -14.66 -17.30 -13.72
CA LYS A 783 -16.10 -17.28 -14.04
C LYS A 783 -16.80 -18.61 -13.73
N LYS A 784 -16.12 -19.74 -13.93
CA LYS A 784 -16.70 -21.09 -13.73
C LYS A 784 -16.74 -21.49 -12.25
N HIS A 785 -15.68 -21.23 -11.49
CA HIS A 785 -15.50 -21.80 -10.15
C HIS A 785 -15.69 -20.83 -8.99
N ALA A 786 -15.71 -19.51 -9.22
CA ALA A 786 -16.00 -18.58 -8.15
C ALA A 786 -17.46 -18.71 -7.72
N THR A 787 -17.69 -19.00 -6.44
CA THR A 787 -19.03 -19.17 -5.87
C THR A 787 -19.22 -18.25 -4.67
N SER A 788 -20.43 -18.25 -4.09
CA SER A 788 -20.70 -17.57 -2.82
C SER A 788 -19.97 -18.19 -1.63
N THR A 789 -19.54 -19.46 -1.75
CA THR A 789 -18.87 -20.20 -0.68
C THR A 789 -17.35 -20.17 -0.83
N VAL A 790 -16.84 -20.33 -2.07
CA VAL A 790 -15.41 -20.32 -2.37
C VAL A 790 -15.07 -19.05 -3.14
N LYS A 791 -14.27 -18.19 -2.50
CA LYS A 791 -13.76 -16.97 -3.11
C LYS A 791 -12.48 -17.29 -3.86
N ILE A 792 -12.41 -16.85 -5.12
CA ILE A 792 -11.20 -16.92 -5.94
C ILE A 792 -10.72 -15.49 -6.18
N THR A 793 -9.46 -15.21 -5.81
CA THR A 793 -8.78 -13.92 -6.07
C THR A 793 -7.69 -14.16 -7.09
N VAL A 794 -7.67 -13.35 -8.15
CA VAL A 794 -6.64 -13.41 -9.19
C VAL A 794 -5.53 -12.42 -8.83
N ASP A 795 -4.30 -12.91 -8.77
CA ASP A 795 -3.10 -12.10 -8.57
C ASP A 795 -2.18 -12.25 -9.80
N VAL A 796 -2.24 -11.24 -10.68
CA VAL A 796 -1.40 -11.15 -11.88
C VAL A 796 -0.05 -10.55 -11.52
N ASP A 797 1.03 -11.15 -12.01
CA ASP A 797 2.41 -10.83 -11.64
C ASP A 797 2.56 -10.77 -10.09
N PRO A 798 2.36 -11.91 -9.39
CA PRO A 798 2.43 -11.98 -7.94
C PRO A 798 3.83 -11.61 -7.44
N GLU A 799 3.88 -10.72 -6.44
CA GLU A 799 5.09 -10.40 -5.69
C GLU A 799 5.07 -10.94 -4.26
N ASN A 800 4.08 -11.76 -3.94
CA ASN A 800 3.99 -12.43 -2.67
C ASN A 800 3.29 -13.77 -2.88
N PHE A 801 3.86 -14.81 -2.29
CA PHE A 801 3.38 -16.18 -2.44
C PHE A 801 2.99 -16.82 -1.11
N MET A 802 2.93 -16.02 -0.03
CA MET A 802 2.61 -16.46 1.34
C MET A 802 1.10 -16.49 1.68
#